data_AF-A0A0F9I8J1-F1
#
_entry.id   AF-A0A0F9I8J1-F1
#
_cell.length_a   1.000
_cell.length_b   1.000
_cell.length_c   1.000
_cell.angle_alpha   90.00
_cell.angle_beta   90.00
_cell.angle_gamma   90.00
#
_symmetry.space_group_name_H-M   'P 1'
#
loop_
_entity.id
_entity.type
_entity.pdbx_description
1 polymer ?
#
loop_
_entity_poly.entity_id
_entity_poly.type
_entity_poly.pdbx_seq_one_letter_code
_entity_poly.pdbx_strand_id
1 'polypeptide(L)'
;MAEDRIKPKATLLKRWDSWEDGIGHLVDSPRINGMYFASGLLGARRELRPAPFLNTVTMLESILRWPASSTKKLTICAVALNPSSGGTVTYDAVSTGGATSTSLTISHTCTGANRYLTVGVSTTGAAAPTGVTYDGSAMTKLVEDTTTAGAICSIWGIKNPSTGANNIIISMGGSVDIRGGGISFTSVDQTTPTNDTDSISGTTGSFPDFWASSVACLDNGRVVGVSATSDTAGISKSVDETARWDANQGSVRGTGTDRAKFTGYHPTYVVEEEETTNTRSYLYMYRGNVDGSTTSLLPKLTKINIFDANFSFAQILGEFEFNTLSQPGQPARYQGNWFFPASGSTISRKLTVGSGKTSADTLTGPTSVANPTEDHLANLSHQLIGHRATSGARILKVDGTPTTEGDWGSYFSVGDKNERAAGLIGLQNLSFVMNQEGLFSFNAKGRSGLVFEDFRTWRNVFENIPMSAWKGGILLPHPSGLIWYTPGEQPIHVGLGSKVGLRSIPPSGPTEIHGGRYHGTKVVGEFIYAVYQPNISSTTAYLTCAYSPSGNPTDLIWQILGSITLQDANYVMGVGVTLQSRPVSNNYVTPVAWAGNGDDLNYVVLDSSAGPFRSRADTHKVNTSANAYMSEIIFPEPVDLTEIVIYTQDMISGDEWQLSAYHNDDTTDIHFGGPFIGNGKDSRTLNLKNVTRFMLHVNWAATSTADRVPPTIKEIRLFGRPSDRGA
;
A
#
# COMPACT_ATOMS: atom_id res chain seq x y z
N MET A 1 0.48 -5.09 73.48
CA MET A 1 0.58 -3.82 72.74
C MET A 1 1.49 -4.09 71.55
N ALA A 2 0.92 -4.38 70.39
CA ALA A 2 1.69 -4.44 69.16
C ALA A 2 2.06 -3.00 68.81
N GLU A 3 3.36 -2.70 68.72
CA GLU A 3 3.83 -1.43 68.18
C GLU A 3 3.25 -1.28 66.77
N ASP A 4 2.39 -0.29 66.62
CA ASP A 4 1.87 0.17 65.34
C ASP A 4 3.06 0.80 64.60
N ARG A 5 3.92 -0.05 64.01
CA ARG A 5 5.06 0.37 63.20
C ARG A 5 4.48 1.24 62.09
N ILE A 6 4.71 2.54 62.21
CA ILE A 6 4.31 3.56 61.23
C ILE A 6 4.81 3.08 59.87
N LYS A 7 3.90 2.57 59.04
CA LYS A 7 4.26 2.06 57.72
C LYS A 7 4.91 3.21 56.96
N PRO A 8 6.07 3.00 56.31
CA PRO A 8 6.74 4.05 55.56
C PRO A 8 5.78 4.65 54.52
N LYS A 9 5.80 5.98 54.44
CA LYS A 9 4.98 6.75 53.50
C LYS A 9 5.34 6.33 52.07
N ALA A 10 4.34 6.16 51.21
CA ALA A 10 4.57 5.87 49.80
C ALA A 10 5.45 6.96 49.17
N THR A 11 6.43 6.53 48.38
CA THR A 11 7.40 7.39 47.68
C THR A 11 7.21 7.26 46.18
N LEU A 12 7.55 8.31 45.44
CA LEU A 12 7.52 8.29 43.97
C LEU A 12 8.65 7.37 43.48
N LEU A 13 8.29 6.30 42.79
CA LEU A 13 9.23 5.32 42.25
C LEU A 13 9.64 5.67 40.82
N LYS A 14 8.65 6.01 39.98
CA LYS A 14 8.86 6.38 38.57
C LYS A 14 7.89 7.48 38.16
N ARG A 15 8.40 8.36 37.30
CA ARG A 15 7.61 9.35 36.57
C ARG A 15 7.86 9.16 35.07
N TRP A 16 6.78 9.07 34.31
CA TRP A 16 6.80 9.17 32.85
C TRP A 16 6.20 10.51 32.46
N ASP A 17 7.04 11.48 32.11
CA ASP A 17 6.66 12.84 31.67
C ASP A 17 7.39 13.27 30.39
N SER A 18 8.10 12.34 29.75
CA SER A 18 8.66 12.46 28.40
C SER A 18 8.67 11.09 27.76
N TRP A 19 8.28 11.01 26.49
CA TRP A 19 8.31 9.77 25.69
C TRP A 19 9.10 9.97 24.39
N GLU A 20 9.95 10.99 24.37
CA GLU A 20 10.74 11.37 23.18
C GLU A 20 11.80 10.33 22.81
N ASP A 21 12.16 9.41 23.70
CA ASP A 21 13.10 8.32 23.40
C ASP A 21 12.51 7.23 22.47
N GLY A 22 11.19 7.27 22.23
CA GLY A 22 10.48 6.37 21.32
C GLY A 22 10.44 4.92 21.78
N ILE A 23 10.43 3.98 20.84
CA ILE A 23 10.32 2.53 21.10
C ILE A 23 11.67 1.80 21.03
N GLY A 24 11.69 0.53 21.43
CA GLY A 24 12.86 -0.35 21.37
C GLY A 24 13.70 -0.38 22.65
N HIS A 25 13.19 0.17 23.76
CA HIS A 25 13.86 0.17 25.05
C HIS A 25 13.23 -0.88 25.96
N LEU A 26 13.91 -2.01 26.14
CA LEU A 26 13.33 -3.09 26.93
C LEU A 26 13.37 -2.82 28.44
N VAL A 27 14.47 -2.27 28.95
CA VAL A 27 14.66 -1.98 30.38
C VAL A 27 14.76 -0.48 30.59
N ASP A 28 14.03 0.00 31.58
CA ASP A 28 14.03 1.40 32.00
C ASP A 28 15.40 1.80 32.53
N SER A 29 15.82 3.04 32.25
CA SER A 29 17.03 3.59 32.84
C SER A 29 16.81 5.05 33.26
N PRO A 30 17.61 5.60 34.18
CA PRO A 30 17.43 6.98 34.63
C PRO A 30 17.50 8.04 33.51
N ARG A 31 18.05 7.69 32.34
CA ARG A 31 18.22 8.58 31.19
C ARG A 31 17.24 8.28 30.05
N ILE A 32 16.50 7.18 30.12
CA ILE A 32 15.65 6.70 29.03
C ILE A 32 14.24 6.56 29.59
N ASN A 33 13.32 7.39 29.10
CA ASN A 33 11.88 7.29 29.36
C ASN A 33 11.15 6.72 28.14
N GLY A 34 11.81 5.80 27.43
CA GLY A 34 11.30 5.15 26.25
C GLY A 34 10.25 4.08 26.54
N MET A 35 9.69 3.58 25.45
CA MET A 35 8.77 2.47 25.41
C MET A 35 9.51 1.24 24.89
N TYR A 36 9.07 0.08 25.32
CA TYR A 36 9.49 -1.17 24.70
C TYR A 36 8.82 -1.30 23.33
N PHE A 37 7.49 -1.18 23.30
CA PHE A 37 6.66 -1.22 22.11
C PHE A 37 5.55 -0.20 22.22
N ALA A 38 5.17 0.43 21.11
CA ALA A 38 3.93 1.18 21.01
C ALA A 38 3.40 1.02 19.60
N SER A 39 2.11 0.77 19.41
CA SER A 39 1.45 0.76 18.10
C SER A 39 0.27 1.70 18.15
N GLY A 40 0.27 2.69 17.24
CA GLY A 40 -0.78 3.70 17.18
C GLY A 40 -0.73 4.74 18.31
N LEU A 41 0.32 4.75 19.14
CA LEU A 41 0.63 5.81 20.10
C LEU A 41 1.99 6.44 19.75
N LEU A 42 2.05 7.77 19.78
CA LEU A 42 3.28 8.53 19.55
C LEU A 42 3.78 9.11 20.86
N GLY A 43 5.06 8.86 21.14
CA GLY A 43 5.77 9.49 22.23
C GLY A 43 6.39 10.83 21.80
N ALA A 44 6.07 11.89 22.53
CA ALA A 44 6.68 13.21 22.36
C ALA A 44 7.19 13.74 23.70
N ARG A 45 7.89 14.88 23.65
CA ARG A 45 8.33 15.58 24.86
C ARG A 45 7.09 16.12 25.59
N ARG A 46 6.77 15.52 26.75
CA ARG A 46 5.62 15.86 27.64
C ARG A 46 4.24 15.39 27.22
N GLU A 47 4.12 14.57 26.19
CA GLU A 47 2.84 13.94 25.87
C GLU A 47 3.01 12.57 25.21
N LEU A 48 2.12 11.66 25.59
CA LEU A 48 1.81 10.42 24.89
C LEU A 48 0.42 10.57 24.30
N ARG A 49 0.25 10.30 23.01
CA ARG A 49 -1.02 10.54 22.32
C ARG A 49 -1.27 9.54 21.20
N PRO A 50 -2.52 9.34 20.75
CA PRO A 50 -2.83 8.56 19.57
C PRO A 50 -2.08 9.09 18.35
N ALA A 51 -1.54 8.18 17.54
CA ALA A 51 -0.98 8.50 16.24
C ALA A 51 -2.08 8.98 15.28
N PRO A 52 -1.71 9.75 14.24
CA PRO A 52 -2.64 10.09 13.18
C PRO A 52 -3.22 8.83 12.54
N PHE A 53 -4.51 8.90 12.19
CA PHE A 53 -5.26 7.76 11.67
C PHE A 53 -4.65 7.20 10.38
N LEU A 54 -4.49 5.87 10.35
CA LEU A 54 -4.07 5.13 9.17
C LEU A 54 -5.30 4.89 8.29
N ASN A 55 -5.49 5.72 7.28
CA ASN A 55 -6.62 5.64 6.36
C ASN A 55 -6.37 4.56 5.31
N THR A 56 -7.43 3.96 4.76
CA THR A 56 -7.35 2.95 3.69
C THR A 56 -7.93 3.50 2.38
N VAL A 57 -7.28 3.19 1.27
CA VAL A 57 -7.68 3.44 -0.10
C VAL A 57 -7.92 2.10 -0.79
N THR A 58 -9.16 1.85 -1.18
CA THR A 58 -9.55 0.64 -1.91
C THR A 58 -8.98 0.68 -3.34
N MET A 59 -8.36 -0.41 -3.77
CA MET A 59 -7.76 -0.47 -5.11
C MET A 59 -8.81 -0.57 -6.24
N LEU A 60 -8.68 0.17 -7.34
CA LEU A 60 -9.51 -0.07 -8.54
C LEU A 60 -9.05 -1.34 -9.24
N GLU A 61 -10.02 -1.94 -9.93
CA GLU A 61 -9.88 -3.07 -10.80
C GLU A 61 -9.98 -2.62 -12.26
N SER A 62 -8.89 -2.74 -13.01
CA SER A 62 -8.82 -2.46 -14.46
C SER A 62 -9.20 -3.65 -15.37
N ILE A 63 -10.30 -3.61 -16.14
CA ILE A 63 -10.51 -4.55 -17.26
C ILE A 63 -9.75 -4.10 -18.50
N LEU A 64 -8.94 -5.00 -19.06
CA LEU A 64 -7.94 -4.71 -20.08
C LEU A 64 -8.27 -5.36 -21.41
N ARG A 65 -8.05 -4.60 -22.48
CA ARG A 65 -8.17 -5.07 -23.86
C ARG A 65 -6.99 -4.62 -24.69
N TRP A 66 -6.41 -5.56 -25.41
CA TRP A 66 -5.33 -5.30 -26.34
C TRP A 66 -5.85 -5.45 -27.78
N PRO A 67 -6.02 -4.35 -28.50
CA PRO A 67 -6.39 -4.39 -29.91
C PRO A 67 -5.21 -4.86 -30.75
N ALA A 68 -5.45 -5.71 -31.76
CA ALA A 68 -4.40 -6.03 -32.73
C ALA A 68 -4.01 -4.80 -33.57
N SER A 69 -2.80 -4.81 -34.13
CA SER A 69 -2.00 -3.71 -34.69
C SER A 69 -2.54 -2.96 -35.93
N SER A 70 -3.86 -2.82 -36.10
CA SER A 70 -4.46 -2.01 -37.16
C SER A 70 -5.37 -0.92 -36.60
N THR A 71 -5.80 0.02 -37.46
CA THR A 71 -6.72 1.11 -37.11
C THR A 71 -8.14 0.56 -36.87
N LYS A 72 -8.47 0.21 -35.63
CA LYS A 72 -9.70 -0.43 -35.20
C LYS A 72 -10.50 0.50 -34.29
N LYS A 73 -11.82 0.38 -34.33
CA LYS A 73 -12.71 1.09 -33.41
C LYS A 73 -12.96 0.16 -32.22
N LEU A 74 -12.67 0.64 -31.01
CA LEU A 74 -12.85 -0.13 -29.77
C LEU A 74 -13.62 0.73 -28.77
N THR A 75 -14.60 0.11 -28.12
CA THR A 75 -15.23 0.65 -26.91
C THR A 75 -15.28 -0.45 -25.86
N ILE A 76 -15.07 -0.07 -24.60
CA ILE A 76 -15.07 -0.96 -23.44
C ILE A 76 -15.95 -0.30 -22.37
N CYS A 77 -16.79 -1.09 -21.73
CA CYS A 77 -17.54 -0.70 -20.55
C CYS A 77 -17.25 -1.70 -19.43
N ALA A 78 -17.21 -1.23 -18.18
CA ALA A 78 -17.00 -2.05 -17.00
C ALA A 78 -17.96 -1.66 -15.87
N VAL A 79 -18.27 -2.64 -15.02
CA VAL A 79 -19.05 -2.44 -13.79
C VAL A 79 -18.52 -3.34 -12.68
N ALA A 80 -18.46 -2.81 -11.45
CA ALA A 80 -18.14 -3.57 -10.26
C ALA A 80 -19.42 -4.06 -9.55
N LEU A 81 -19.40 -5.31 -9.11
CA LEU A 81 -20.46 -5.98 -8.36
C LEU A 81 -20.06 -6.12 -6.90
N ASN A 82 -20.92 -5.66 -6.00
CA ASN A 82 -20.70 -5.73 -4.56
C ASN A 82 -21.15 -7.07 -3.98
N PRO A 83 -20.41 -7.66 -3.04
CA PRO A 83 -20.86 -8.85 -2.33
C PRO A 83 -21.98 -8.53 -1.34
N SER A 84 -22.88 -9.47 -1.11
CA SER A 84 -23.76 -9.47 0.06
C SER A 84 -22.92 -9.56 1.34
N SER A 85 -23.44 -9.07 2.48
CA SER A 85 -22.74 -9.12 3.78
C SER A 85 -22.18 -10.52 4.09
N GLY A 86 -20.85 -10.63 4.17
CA GLY A 86 -20.13 -11.88 4.46
C GLY A 86 -20.09 -12.90 3.31
N GLY A 87 -20.53 -12.53 2.10
CA GLY A 87 -20.52 -13.37 0.91
C GLY A 87 -19.37 -13.03 -0.06
N THR A 88 -19.19 -13.90 -1.06
CA THR A 88 -18.29 -13.68 -2.19
C THR A 88 -19.09 -13.79 -3.48
N VAL A 89 -18.97 -12.78 -4.34
CA VAL A 89 -19.66 -12.76 -5.64
C VAL A 89 -19.11 -13.87 -6.51
N THR A 90 -19.97 -14.82 -6.88
CA THR A 90 -19.59 -15.97 -7.69
C THR A 90 -20.31 -15.98 -9.03
N TYR A 91 -19.62 -16.45 -10.07
CA TYR A 91 -20.22 -16.75 -11.36
C TYR A 91 -21.33 -17.80 -11.21
N ASP A 92 -22.44 -17.60 -11.92
CA ASP A 92 -23.52 -18.58 -12.05
C ASP A 92 -23.60 -19.13 -13.48
N ALA A 93 -24.02 -18.31 -14.46
CA ALA A 93 -24.23 -18.77 -15.83
C ALA A 93 -23.87 -17.72 -16.88
N VAL A 94 -23.71 -18.17 -18.13
CA VAL A 94 -23.52 -17.33 -19.31
C VAL A 94 -24.43 -17.79 -20.45
N SER A 95 -24.95 -16.84 -21.22
CA SER A 95 -25.53 -17.08 -22.55
C SER A 95 -25.13 -15.98 -23.52
N THR A 96 -25.17 -16.24 -24.83
CA THR A 96 -24.83 -15.26 -25.87
C THR A 96 -25.63 -15.50 -27.14
N GLY A 97 -25.83 -14.45 -27.92
CA GLY A 97 -26.50 -14.49 -29.22
C GLY A 97 -26.07 -13.35 -30.12
N GLY A 98 -26.43 -13.44 -31.40
CA GLY A 98 -26.21 -12.38 -32.37
C GLY A 98 -27.28 -12.36 -33.44
N ALA A 99 -27.62 -11.17 -33.93
CA ALA A 99 -28.58 -10.97 -35.01
C ALA A 99 -28.31 -9.65 -35.74
N THR A 100 -28.67 -9.57 -37.01
CA THR A 100 -28.81 -8.29 -37.74
C THR A 100 -30.30 -7.97 -37.82
N SER A 101 -30.80 -7.19 -36.86
CA SER A 101 -32.24 -7.06 -36.60
C SER A 101 -32.54 -5.82 -35.75
N THR A 102 -33.82 -5.53 -35.52
CA THR A 102 -34.28 -4.58 -34.50
C THR A 102 -34.37 -5.21 -33.10
N SER A 103 -34.25 -6.55 -32.99
CA SER A 103 -34.22 -7.24 -31.70
C SER A 103 -33.34 -8.49 -31.70
N LEU A 104 -32.86 -8.85 -30.51
CA LEU A 104 -32.12 -10.08 -30.22
C LEU A 104 -32.70 -10.75 -28.97
N THR A 105 -33.12 -12.01 -29.10
CA THR A 105 -33.62 -12.83 -27.98
C THR A 105 -32.61 -13.91 -27.62
N ILE A 106 -32.27 -14.03 -26.33
CA ILE A 106 -31.31 -15.00 -25.81
C ILE A 106 -31.95 -15.72 -24.61
N SER A 107 -31.98 -17.05 -24.63
CA SER A 107 -32.39 -17.82 -23.45
C SER A 107 -31.28 -17.79 -22.40
N HIS A 108 -31.63 -17.54 -21.14
CA HIS A 108 -30.69 -17.48 -20.02
C HIS A 108 -31.32 -18.04 -18.75
N THR A 109 -30.52 -18.73 -17.94
CA THR A 109 -30.98 -19.38 -16.71
C THR A 109 -30.20 -18.84 -15.53
N CYS A 110 -30.89 -18.20 -14.58
CA CYS A 110 -30.29 -17.77 -13.31
C CYS A 110 -30.56 -18.80 -12.21
N THR A 111 -29.55 -19.15 -11.40
CA THR A 111 -29.67 -20.06 -10.24
C THR A 111 -29.11 -19.45 -8.96
N GLY A 112 -29.39 -20.07 -7.81
CA GLY A 112 -28.88 -19.65 -6.49
C GLY A 112 -29.64 -18.49 -5.82
N ALA A 113 -28.98 -17.83 -4.87
CA ALA A 113 -29.53 -16.75 -4.04
C ALA A 113 -28.73 -15.45 -4.20
N ASN A 114 -29.33 -14.30 -3.80
CA ASN A 114 -28.72 -12.97 -3.91
C ASN A 114 -28.16 -12.73 -5.33
N ARG A 115 -29.05 -12.86 -6.32
CA ARG A 115 -28.67 -12.96 -7.72
C ARG A 115 -28.53 -11.60 -8.36
N TYR A 116 -27.67 -11.51 -9.35
CA TYR A 116 -27.59 -10.35 -10.24
C TYR A 116 -27.31 -10.83 -11.65
N LEU A 117 -28.07 -10.32 -12.63
CA LEU A 117 -27.84 -10.60 -14.04
C LEU A 117 -27.34 -9.33 -14.72
N THR A 118 -26.20 -9.44 -15.38
CA THR A 118 -25.68 -8.43 -16.30
C THR A 118 -25.92 -8.86 -17.74
N VAL A 119 -26.28 -7.91 -18.60
CA VAL A 119 -26.39 -8.12 -20.06
C VAL A 119 -25.50 -7.12 -20.75
N GLY A 120 -24.46 -7.63 -21.41
CA GLY A 120 -23.61 -6.85 -22.30
C GLY A 120 -24.19 -6.80 -23.71
N VAL A 121 -24.16 -5.62 -24.32
CA VAL A 121 -24.59 -5.41 -25.70
C VAL A 121 -23.49 -4.69 -26.47
N SER A 122 -23.10 -5.27 -27.61
CA SER A 122 -22.11 -4.73 -28.53
C SER A 122 -22.77 -4.54 -29.90
N THR A 123 -22.76 -3.34 -30.45
CA THR A 123 -23.37 -3.05 -31.75
C THR A 123 -22.49 -2.16 -32.64
N THR A 124 -22.84 -2.09 -33.92
CA THR A 124 -22.32 -1.11 -34.88
C THR A 124 -23.46 -0.30 -35.50
N GLY A 125 -23.17 0.91 -36.00
CA GLY A 125 -24.15 1.72 -36.76
C GLY A 125 -24.82 2.86 -36.00
N ALA A 126 -24.21 3.36 -34.92
CA ALA A 126 -24.60 4.58 -34.19
C ALA A 126 -25.98 4.58 -33.49
N ALA A 127 -26.72 3.47 -33.48
CA ALA A 127 -27.94 3.32 -32.70
C ALA A 127 -27.67 2.52 -31.43
N ALA A 128 -27.77 3.17 -30.27
CA ALA A 128 -27.71 2.52 -28.96
C ALA A 128 -28.95 1.63 -28.72
N PRO A 129 -28.85 0.59 -27.87
CA PRO A 129 -30.01 -0.19 -27.47
C PRO A 129 -31.07 0.67 -26.78
N THR A 130 -32.32 0.50 -27.19
CA THR A 130 -33.48 1.23 -26.64
C THR A 130 -34.01 0.61 -25.36
N GLY A 131 -33.72 -0.67 -25.12
CA GLY A 131 -34.08 -1.36 -23.89
C GLY A 131 -33.57 -2.79 -23.86
N VAL A 132 -33.43 -3.31 -22.64
CA VAL A 132 -33.15 -4.73 -22.38
C VAL A 132 -34.13 -5.23 -21.32
N THR A 133 -34.74 -6.39 -21.55
CA THR A 133 -35.62 -7.05 -20.56
C THR A 133 -35.15 -8.47 -20.27
N TYR A 134 -35.38 -8.95 -19.05
CA TYR A 134 -35.28 -10.36 -18.68
C TYR A 134 -36.61 -10.81 -18.10
N ASP A 135 -37.21 -11.86 -18.66
CA ASP A 135 -38.53 -12.37 -18.23
C ASP A 135 -39.61 -11.26 -18.26
N GLY A 136 -39.58 -10.42 -19.29
CA GLY A 136 -40.46 -9.26 -19.45
C GLY A 136 -40.18 -8.08 -18.49
N SER A 137 -39.32 -8.25 -17.49
CA SER A 137 -38.91 -7.18 -16.57
C SER A 137 -37.81 -6.33 -17.19
N ALA A 138 -37.99 -5.00 -17.16
CA ALA A 138 -36.99 -4.06 -17.66
C ALA A 138 -35.71 -4.10 -16.81
N MET A 139 -34.56 -4.14 -17.48
CA MET A 139 -33.25 -4.00 -16.86
C MET A 139 -32.82 -2.53 -16.83
N THR A 140 -31.94 -2.18 -15.90
CA THR A 140 -31.37 -0.83 -15.79
C THR A 140 -30.07 -0.74 -16.60
N LYS A 141 -29.92 0.28 -17.47
CA LYS A 141 -28.65 0.57 -18.13
C LYS A 141 -27.65 1.09 -17.09
N LEU A 142 -26.52 0.40 -16.93
CA LEU A 142 -25.48 0.74 -15.95
C LEU A 142 -24.42 1.66 -16.57
N VAL A 143 -24.01 1.35 -17.80
CA VAL A 143 -22.99 2.10 -18.54
C VAL A 143 -23.13 1.89 -20.04
N GLU A 144 -22.78 2.89 -20.82
CA GLU A 144 -22.74 2.85 -22.28
C GLU A 144 -21.63 3.77 -22.78
N ASP A 145 -20.98 3.37 -23.88
CA ASP A 145 -20.06 4.23 -24.59
C ASP A 145 -20.05 3.93 -26.08
N THR A 146 -19.77 4.97 -26.87
CA THR A 146 -19.87 4.98 -28.32
C THR A 146 -18.66 5.67 -28.91
N THR A 147 -17.97 4.97 -29.82
CA THR A 147 -16.95 5.62 -30.66
C THR A 147 -17.61 6.59 -31.63
N THR A 148 -16.96 7.72 -31.94
CA THR A 148 -17.43 8.70 -32.95
C THR A 148 -17.70 8.08 -34.33
N ALA A 149 -17.11 6.91 -34.60
CA ALA A 149 -17.23 6.17 -35.85
C ALA A 149 -18.11 4.90 -35.79
N GLY A 150 -18.89 4.71 -34.71
CA GLY A 150 -20.11 3.89 -34.72
C GLY A 150 -20.11 2.53 -34.00
N ALA A 151 -19.03 2.12 -33.32
CA ALA A 151 -19.05 0.96 -32.40
C ALA A 151 -19.60 1.37 -31.03
N ILE A 152 -20.52 0.58 -30.48
CA ILE A 152 -21.23 0.86 -29.22
C ILE A 152 -21.13 -0.34 -28.28
N CYS A 153 -20.87 -0.07 -27.01
CA CYS A 153 -20.92 -1.05 -25.93
C CYS A 153 -21.83 -0.54 -24.82
N SER A 154 -22.65 -1.42 -24.23
CA SER A 154 -23.43 -1.10 -23.03
C SER A 154 -23.56 -2.31 -22.10
N ILE A 155 -23.73 -2.04 -20.81
CA ILE A 155 -24.02 -3.03 -19.78
C ILE A 155 -25.35 -2.68 -19.11
N TRP A 156 -26.21 -3.68 -18.96
CA TRP A 156 -27.49 -3.58 -18.29
C TRP A 156 -27.54 -4.53 -17.11
N GLY A 157 -28.24 -4.18 -16.03
CA GLY A 157 -28.30 -4.95 -14.80
C GLY A 157 -29.71 -5.13 -14.26
N ILE A 158 -29.96 -6.28 -13.61
CA ILE A 158 -31.18 -6.51 -12.82
C ILE A 158 -30.83 -7.30 -11.55
N LYS A 159 -31.36 -6.84 -10.42
CA LYS A 159 -31.22 -7.50 -9.11
C LYS A 159 -32.30 -8.55 -8.91
N ASN A 160 -31.97 -9.63 -8.22
CA ASN A 160 -32.85 -10.78 -7.99
C ASN A 160 -33.65 -11.21 -9.25
N PRO A 161 -32.99 -11.48 -10.40
CA PRO A 161 -33.67 -11.99 -11.59
C PRO A 161 -34.50 -13.25 -11.25
N SER A 162 -35.59 -13.54 -11.97
CA SER A 162 -36.34 -14.79 -11.79
C SER A 162 -35.45 -16.01 -12.07
N THR A 163 -35.64 -17.08 -11.29
CA THR A 163 -34.95 -18.37 -11.50
C THR A 163 -35.50 -19.08 -12.73
N GLY A 164 -34.74 -20.04 -13.27
CA GLY A 164 -35.18 -20.85 -14.41
C GLY A 164 -34.86 -20.20 -15.75
N ALA A 165 -35.20 -20.90 -16.83
CA ALA A 165 -34.89 -20.48 -18.19
C ALA A 165 -35.88 -19.40 -18.66
N ASN A 166 -35.41 -18.16 -18.74
CA ASN A 166 -36.18 -17.02 -19.23
C ASN A 166 -35.46 -16.34 -20.39
N ASN A 167 -36.15 -15.41 -21.06
CA ASN A 167 -35.59 -14.71 -22.22
C ASN A 167 -35.01 -13.35 -21.82
N ILE A 168 -33.78 -13.12 -22.24
CA ILE A 168 -33.20 -11.79 -22.43
C ILE A 168 -33.69 -11.29 -23.79
N ILE A 169 -34.24 -10.08 -23.85
CA ILE A 169 -34.66 -9.43 -25.10
C ILE A 169 -33.95 -8.07 -25.16
N ILE A 170 -33.12 -7.89 -26.19
CA ILE A 170 -32.43 -6.64 -26.50
C ILE A 170 -33.18 -5.98 -27.66
N SER A 171 -33.56 -4.72 -27.49
CA SER A 171 -34.32 -3.93 -28.47
C SER A 171 -33.49 -2.78 -29.03
N MET A 172 -33.61 -2.53 -30.33
CA MET A 172 -32.92 -1.47 -31.06
C MET A 172 -33.93 -0.56 -31.79
N GLY A 173 -33.55 0.70 -32.04
CA GLY A 173 -34.37 1.65 -32.80
C GLY A 173 -34.40 1.41 -34.32
N GLY A 174 -33.54 0.52 -34.83
CA GLY A 174 -33.41 0.18 -36.24
C GLY A 174 -32.62 -1.12 -36.42
N SER A 175 -32.61 -1.67 -37.63
CA SER A 175 -31.86 -2.90 -37.92
C SER A 175 -30.36 -2.62 -37.91
N VAL A 176 -29.63 -3.29 -37.01
CA VAL A 176 -28.17 -3.19 -36.88
C VAL A 176 -27.58 -4.56 -36.52
N ASP A 177 -26.26 -4.71 -36.63
CA ASP A 177 -25.56 -5.88 -36.10
C ASP A 177 -25.54 -5.80 -34.56
N ILE A 178 -26.18 -6.78 -33.92
CA ILE A 178 -26.28 -6.90 -32.46
C ILE A 178 -25.51 -8.14 -32.03
N ARG A 179 -24.55 -7.97 -31.12
CA ARG A 179 -24.01 -9.07 -30.31
C ARG A 179 -24.37 -8.82 -28.85
N GLY A 180 -24.88 -9.85 -28.19
CA GLY A 180 -25.24 -9.75 -26.78
C GLY A 180 -24.82 -10.98 -25.98
N GLY A 181 -24.69 -10.80 -24.67
CA GLY A 181 -24.54 -11.91 -23.75
C GLY A 181 -24.97 -11.58 -22.32
N GLY A 182 -25.64 -12.53 -21.69
CA GLY A 182 -26.04 -12.47 -20.29
C GLY A 182 -25.01 -13.19 -19.42
N ILE A 183 -24.61 -12.59 -18.30
CA ILE A 183 -23.76 -13.19 -17.28
C ILE A 183 -24.45 -13.00 -15.92
N SER A 184 -24.80 -14.10 -15.26
CA SER A 184 -25.41 -14.10 -13.93
C SER A 184 -24.40 -14.41 -12.83
N PHE A 185 -24.69 -13.87 -11.64
CA PHE A 185 -23.89 -14.00 -10.44
C PHE A 185 -24.78 -14.27 -9.22
N THR A 186 -24.20 -14.87 -8.18
CA THR A 186 -24.82 -15.06 -6.87
C THR A 186 -24.05 -14.34 -5.78
N SER A 187 -24.63 -14.22 -4.58
CA SER A 187 -24.04 -13.54 -3.42
C SER A 187 -23.75 -12.05 -3.65
N VAL A 188 -24.54 -11.39 -4.50
CA VAL A 188 -24.46 -9.95 -4.76
C VAL A 188 -25.35 -9.18 -3.79
N ASP A 189 -24.91 -8.03 -3.29
CA ASP A 189 -25.74 -7.18 -2.45
C ASP A 189 -27.01 -6.72 -3.19
N GLN A 190 -28.18 -6.96 -2.61
CA GLN A 190 -29.47 -6.63 -3.23
C GLN A 190 -29.94 -5.20 -2.91
N THR A 191 -29.24 -4.50 -2.01
CA THR A 191 -29.46 -3.09 -1.70
C THR A 191 -28.60 -2.22 -2.60
N THR A 192 -27.29 -2.47 -2.63
CA THR A 192 -26.33 -1.77 -3.48
C THR A 192 -25.51 -2.76 -4.33
N PRO A 193 -26.11 -3.33 -5.40
CA PRO A 193 -25.45 -4.39 -6.19
C PRO A 193 -24.22 -3.92 -6.96
N THR A 194 -24.13 -2.62 -7.27
CA THR A 194 -23.03 -2.02 -8.01
C THR A 194 -22.59 -0.74 -7.31
N ASN A 195 -21.30 -0.50 -7.21
CA ASN A 195 -20.71 0.71 -6.60
C ASN A 195 -19.97 1.61 -7.60
N ASP A 196 -19.57 1.08 -8.77
CA ASP A 196 -18.80 1.85 -9.75
C ASP A 196 -18.98 1.34 -11.19
N THR A 197 -18.86 2.25 -12.15
CA THR A 197 -18.91 1.96 -13.59
C THR A 197 -17.91 2.82 -14.35
N ASP A 198 -17.39 2.28 -15.45
CA ASP A 198 -16.46 3.01 -16.29
C ASP A 198 -16.61 2.62 -17.75
N SER A 199 -16.18 3.51 -18.64
CA SER A 199 -16.12 3.24 -20.06
C SER A 199 -15.02 4.02 -20.76
N ILE A 200 -14.54 3.47 -21.86
CA ILE A 200 -13.52 4.08 -22.70
C ILE A 200 -13.76 3.71 -24.17
N SER A 201 -13.61 4.68 -25.06
CA SER A 201 -13.78 4.47 -26.50
C SER A 201 -12.76 5.26 -27.32
N GLY A 202 -12.39 4.70 -28.47
CA GLY A 202 -11.55 5.39 -29.42
C GLY A 202 -11.23 4.59 -30.67
N THR A 203 -10.28 5.13 -31.43
CA THR A 203 -9.73 4.51 -32.64
C THR A 203 -8.28 4.17 -32.37
N THR A 204 -7.89 2.93 -32.61
CA THR A 204 -6.52 2.46 -32.35
C THR A 204 -5.58 2.98 -33.43
N GLY A 205 -4.36 3.37 -33.05
CA GLY A 205 -3.29 3.77 -33.98
C GLY A 205 -2.38 2.60 -34.35
N SER A 206 -1.36 2.84 -35.17
CA SER A 206 -0.28 1.89 -35.44
C SER A 206 0.68 1.79 -34.25
N PHE A 207 0.16 1.33 -33.10
CA PHE A 207 0.88 0.94 -31.90
C PHE A 207 0.00 -0.06 -31.13
N PRO A 208 0.54 -0.94 -30.28
CA PRO A 208 -0.30 -1.61 -29.30
C PRO A 208 -0.69 -0.58 -28.22
N ASP A 209 -1.66 0.28 -28.53
CA ASP A 209 -2.26 1.13 -27.52
C ASP A 209 -2.98 0.24 -26.52
N PHE A 210 -2.65 0.42 -25.25
CA PHE A 210 -3.25 -0.29 -24.13
C PHE A 210 -4.56 0.41 -23.75
N TRP A 211 -5.67 -0.31 -23.80
CA TRP A 211 -6.99 0.22 -23.43
C TRP A 211 -7.51 -0.49 -22.18
N ALA A 212 -7.75 0.31 -21.15
CA ALA A 212 -8.23 -0.15 -19.85
C ALA A 212 -9.45 0.67 -19.44
N SER A 213 -10.46 -0.01 -18.92
CA SER A 213 -11.52 0.60 -18.13
C SER A 213 -11.33 0.16 -16.68
N SER A 214 -11.43 1.06 -15.71
CA SER A 214 -11.14 0.76 -14.30
C SER A 214 -12.30 1.13 -13.40
N VAL A 215 -12.67 0.22 -12.51
CA VAL A 215 -13.79 0.38 -11.56
C VAL A 215 -13.40 -0.03 -10.14
N ALA A 216 -14.00 0.57 -9.13
CA ALA A 216 -13.72 0.28 -7.73
C ALA A 216 -14.43 -1.01 -7.33
N CYS A 217 -13.69 -2.08 -7.05
CA CYS A 217 -14.30 -3.32 -6.59
C CYS A 217 -14.04 -3.51 -5.09
N LEU A 218 -15.11 -3.78 -4.34
CA LEU A 218 -14.98 -4.19 -2.94
C LEU A 218 -14.32 -5.57 -2.83
N ASP A 219 -13.74 -5.86 -1.66
CA ASP A 219 -13.27 -7.21 -1.32
C ASP A 219 -14.38 -8.22 -1.54
N ASN A 220 -14.03 -9.42 -2.03
CA ASN A 220 -14.98 -10.47 -2.40
C ASN A 220 -15.99 -10.07 -3.50
N GLY A 221 -15.85 -8.89 -4.10
CA GLY A 221 -16.62 -8.42 -5.25
C GLY A 221 -16.12 -8.98 -6.57
N ARG A 222 -16.77 -8.53 -7.66
CA ARG A 222 -16.44 -8.98 -9.01
C ARG A 222 -16.61 -7.89 -10.05
N VAL A 223 -15.71 -7.83 -11.04
CA VAL A 223 -15.83 -6.90 -12.16
C VAL A 223 -16.31 -7.60 -13.40
N VAL A 224 -17.26 -6.96 -14.10
CA VAL A 224 -17.79 -7.40 -15.39
C VAL A 224 -17.40 -6.37 -16.44
N GLY A 225 -16.88 -6.84 -17.56
CA GLY A 225 -16.47 -5.99 -18.68
C GLY A 225 -17.10 -6.43 -19.98
N VAL A 226 -17.47 -5.47 -20.81
CA VAL A 226 -18.00 -5.70 -22.14
C VAL A 226 -17.24 -4.82 -23.11
N SER A 227 -16.91 -5.34 -24.28
CA SER A 227 -16.26 -4.57 -25.33
C SER A 227 -16.91 -4.81 -26.68
N ALA A 228 -16.92 -3.77 -27.51
CA ALA A 228 -17.35 -3.85 -28.90
C ALA A 228 -16.23 -3.36 -29.82
N THR A 229 -15.98 -4.10 -30.90
CA THR A 229 -15.07 -3.66 -31.97
C THR A 229 -15.71 -3.78 -33.34
N SER A 230 -15.32 -2.91 -34.26
CA SER A 230 -15.76 -2.95 -35.65
C SER A 230 -15.00 -3.95 -36.53
N ASP A 231 -14.37 -4.97 -35.93
CA ASP A 231 -13.55 -5.97 -36.61
C ASP A 231 -13.96 -7.37 -36.14
N THR A 232 -13.69 -8.37 -36.98
CA THR A 232 -13.93 -9.78 -36.70
C THR A 232 -12.75 -10.47 -36.02
N ALA A 233 -11.55 -9.87 -36.05
CA ALA A 233 -10.37 -10.42 -35.36
C ALA A 233 -10.51 -10.37 -33.82
N GLY A 234 -9.87 -11.32 -33.12
CA GLY A 234 -9.96 -11.46 -31.68
C GLY A 234 -9.48 -10.24 -30.89
N ILE A 235 -10.10 -10.02 -29.74
CA ILE A 235 -9.59 -9.07 -28.75
C ILE A 235 -8.83 -9.88 -27.70
N SER A 236 -7.59 -9.47 -27.44
CA SER A 236 -6.82 -10.02 -26.32
C SER A 236 -7.34 -9.41 -25.02
N LYS A 237 -7.56 -10.26 -24.02
CA LYS A 237 -7.91 -9.91 -22.64
C LYS A 237 -6.68 -10.01 -21.74
N SER A 238 -6.72 -9.42 -20.55
CA SER A 238 -5.72 -9.74 -19.52
C SER A 238 -5.78 -11.23 -19.16
N VAL A 239 -4.64 -11.77 -18.73
CA VAL A 239 -4.47 -13.16 -18.34
C VAL A 239 -5.38 -13.59 -17.19
N ASP A 240 -5.78 -12.64 -16.35
CA ASP A 240 -6.59 -12.90 -15.15
C ASP A 240 -8.08 -12.64 -15.37
N GLU A 241 -8.47 -12.35 -16.61
CA GLU A 241 -9.85 -12.19 -17.00
C GLU A 241 -10.39 -13.46 -17.63
N THR A 242 -11.62 -13.84 -17.24
CA THR A 242 -12.33 -14.94 -17.88
C THR A 242 -13.25 -14.38 -18.95
N ALA A 243 -13.08 -14.82 -20.20
CA ALA A 243 -14.03 -14.52 -21.26
C ALA A 243 -15.23 -15.44 -21.06
N ARG A 244 -16.40 -14.85 -20.89
CA ARG A 244 -17.68 -15.55 -20.74
C ARG A 244 -18.33 -15.75 -22.09
N TRP A 245 -18.22 -14.75 -22.96
CA TRP A 245 -18.61 -14.86 -24.35
C TRP A 245 -17.69 -13.98 -25.20
N ASP A 246 -17.33 -14.47 -26.39
CA ASP A 246 -16.51 -13.74 -27.37
C ASP A 246 -16.89 -14.22 -28.77
N ALA A 247 -17.59 -13.38 -29.53
CA ALA A 247 -18.11 -13.78 -30.82
C ALA A 247 -18.45 -12.58 -31.70
N ASN A 248 -18.54 -12.85 -33.01
CA ASN A 248 -18.89 -11.87 -34.02
C ASN A 248 -20.38 -11.94 -34.40
N GLN A 249 -20.89 -10.81 -34.89
CA GLN A 249 -22.11 -10.67 -35.66
C GLN A 249 -21.86 -9.63 -36.75
N GLY A 250 -21.86 -10.03 -38.02
CA GLY A 250 -21.58 -9.13 -39.13
C GLY A 250 -20.27 -8.36 -38.92
N SER A 251 -20.40 -7.04 -38.77
CA SER A 251 -19.29 -6.09 -38.58
C SER A 251 -18.88 -5.84 -37.13
N VAL A 252 -19.60 -6.39 -36.15
CA VAL A 252 -19.29 -6.22 -34.72
C VAL A 252 -18.72 -7.50 -34.12
N ARG A 253 -17.63 -7.38 -33.36
CA ARG A 253 -17.23 -8.41 -32.38
C ARG A 253 -17.50 -7.89 -30.99
N GLY A 254 -18.26 -8.67 -30.24
CA GLY A 254 -18.56 -8.39 -28.85
C GLY A 254 -17.89 -9.41 -27.95
N THR A 255 -17.36 -8.95 -26.83
CA THR A 255 -16.75 -9.80 -25.81
C THR A 255 -17.26 -9.38 -24.45
N GLY A 256 -17.73 -10.34 -23.65
CA GLY A 256 -18.05 -10.15 -22.24
C GLY A 256 -17.10 -10.97 -21.37
N THR A 257 -16.48 -10.31 -20.40
CA THR A 257 -15.58 -10.92 -19.43
C THR A 257 -16.07 -10.69 -18.01
N ASP A 258 -15.55 -11.50 -17.11
CA ASP A 258 -15.57 -11.18 -15.70
C ASP A 258 -14.24 -11.56 -15.04
N ARG A 259 -14.05 -11.04 -13.83
CA ARG A 259 -12.96 -11.43 -12.94
C ARG A 259 -13.27 -11.06 -11.50
N ALA A 260 -12.74 -11.83 -10.57
CA ALA A 260 -12.75 -11.45 -9.15
C ALA A 260 -11.87 -10.20 -8.93
N LYS A 261 -12.05 -9.51 -7.78
CA LYS A 261 -11.07 -8.52 -7.31
C LYS A 261 -9.67 -9.15 -7.36
N PHE A 262 -8.68 -8.41 -7.84
CA PHE A 262 -7.30 -8.87 -7.81
C PHE A 262 -6.83 -9.03 -6.37
N THR A 263 -6.20 -10.17 -6.10
CA THR A 263 -5.46 -10.39 -4.87
C THR A 263 -4.01 -10.73 -5.18
N GLY A 264 -3.09 -10.40 -4.26
CA GLY A 264 -1.69 -10.82 -4.35
C GLY A 264 -0.76 -9.88 -5.11
N TYR A 265 -1.10 -8.59 -5.18
CA TYR A 265 -0.16 -7.55 -5.59
C TYR A 265 0.42 -6.84 -4.37
N HIS A 266 1.74 -6.62 -4.33
CA HIS A 266 2.39 -5.85 -3.28
C HIS A 266 2.94 -4.52 -3.87
N PRO A 267 2.68 -3.38 -3.21
CA PRO A 267 3.35 -2.11 -3.54
C PRO A 267 4.85 -2.20 -3.33
N THR A 268 5.63 -1.82 -4.34
CA THR A 268 7.10 -1.88 -4.28
C THR A 268 7.73 -0.51 -4.42
N TYR A 269 7.30 0.27 -5.41
CA TYR A 269 7.80 1.62 -5.63
C TYR A 269 6.66 2.61 -5.72
N VAL A 270 6.89 3.81 -5.20
CA VAL A 270 5.89 4.88 -5.13
C VAL A 270 6.53 6.15 -5.63
N VAL A 271 5.94 6.76 -6.65
CA VAL A 271 6.41 8.01 -7.25
C VAL A 271 5.30 9.04 -7.33
N GLU A 272 5.67 10.31 -7.30
CA GLU A 272 4.77 11.44 -7.45
C GLU A 272 5.17 12.22 -8.70
N GLU A 273 4.20 12.61 -9.51
CA GLU A 273 4.44 13.42 -10.70
C GLU A 273 3.32 14.41 -10.96
N GLU A 274 3.70 15.58 -11.47
CA GLU A 274 2.78 16.65 -11.85
C GLU A 274 2.22 16.44 -13.25
N GLU A 275 0.96 16.85 -13.43
CA GLU A 275 0.32 16.94 -14.73
C GLU A 275 1.08 17.88 -15.66
N THR A 276 1.21 17.51 -16.93
CA THR A 276 1.96 18.31 -17.90
C THR A 276 1.32 19.69 -18.16
N THR A 277 0.00 19.79 -18.02
CA THR A 277 -0.79 20.97 -18.36
C THR A 277 -1.28 21.77 -17.16
N ASN A 278 -1.00 21.34 -15.93
CA ASN A 278 -1.54 21.93 -14.71
C ASN A 278 -0.63 21.65 -13.50
N THR A 279 -0.85 22.34 -12.38
CA THR A 279 -0.12 22.12 -11.12
C THR A 279 -0.76 21.02 -10.25
N ARG A 280 -1.38 20.01 -10.86
CA ARG A 280 -2.00 18.89 -10.15
C ARG A 280 -1.01 17.74 -10.09
N SER A 281 -0.84 17.14 -8.92
CA SER A 281 0.06 16.00 -8.73
C SER A 281 -0.73 14.71 -8.58
N TYR A 282 -0.20 13.63 -9.15
CA TYR A 282 -0.74 12.29 -9.00
C TYR A 282 0.29 11.39 -8.34
N LEU A 283 -0.22 10.43 -7.57
CA LEU A 283 0.59 9.35 -7.04
C LEU A 283 0.55 8.18 -8.02
N TYR A 284 1.71 7.62 -8.34
CA TYR A 284 1.84 6.39 -9.10
C TYR A 284 2.50 5.31 -8.25
N MET A 285 1.82 4.19 -8.13
CA MET A 285 2.26 3.05 -7.34
C MET A 285 2.59 1.87 -8.25
N TYR A 286 3.86 1.47 -8.25
CA TYR A 286 4.34 0.32 -8.99
C TYR A 286 4.30 -0.93 -8.12
N ARG A 287 3.53 -1.93 -8.55
CA ARG A 287 3.23 -3.15 -7.80
C ARG A 287 3.74 -4.39 -8.51
N GLY A 288 4.15 -5.38 -7.73
CA GLY A 288 4.58 -6.70 -8.19
C GLY A 288 3.72 -7.82 -7.64
N ASN A 289 3.94 -9.04 -8.14
CA ASN A 289 3.18 -10.23 -7.73
C ASN A 289 3.85 -10.92 -6.54
N VAL A 290 3.09 -11.72 -5.80
CA VAL A 290 3.60 -12.66 -4.79
C VAL A 290 4.32 -13.89 -5.42
N ASP A 291 5.21 -14.56 -4.65
CA ASP A 291 6.01 -15.72 -5.13
C ASP A 291 5.09 -16.89 -5.40
N GLY A 292 5.49 -17.74 -6.36
CA GLY A 292 4.76 -18.96 -6.66
C GLY A 292 3.36 -18.72 -7.24
N SER A 293 3.02 -17.46 -7.55
CA SER A 293 1.88 -17.13 -8.39
C SER A 293 2.08 -17.81 -9.74
N THR A 294 1.47 -18.99 -9.89
CA THR A 294 1.43 -19.74 -11.15
C THR A 294 0.58 -19.02 -12.20
N THR A 295 -0.22 -18.06 -11.76
CA THR A 295 -0.94 -17.11 -12.60
C THR A 295 0.02 -16.06 -13.11
N SER A 296 0.01 -15.81 -14.42
CA SER A 296 0.84 -14.84 -15.14
C SER A 296 0.54 -13.38 -14.74
N LEU A 297 0.41 -13.06 -13.46
CA LEU A 297 0.22 -11.70 -12.98
C LEU A 297 1.38 -10.84 -13.49
N LEU A 298 1.10 -9.58 -13.84
CA LEU A 298 2.07 -8.69 -14.49
C LEU A 298 2.21 -7.43 -13.65
N PRO A 299 3.42 -6.88 -13.45
CA PRO A 299 3.60 -5.67 -12.67
C PRO A 299 2.71 -4.53 -13.16
N LYS A 300 2.15 -3.75 -12.23
CA LYS A 300 1.18 -2.69 -12.54
C LYS A 300 1.59 -1.35 -11.97
N LEU A 301 1.45 -0.30 -12.78
CA LEU A 301 1.60 1.08 -12.33
C LEU A 301 0.21 1.70 -12.18
N THR A 302 -0.23 1.87 -10.93
CA THR A 302 -1.55 2.37 -10.59
C THR A 302 -1.49 3.87 -10.33
N LYS A 303 -2.34 4.67 -11.00
CA LYS A 303 -2.48 6.13 -10.79
C LYS A 303 -3.51 6.41 -9.70
N ILE A 304 -3.19 7.29 -8.77
CA ILE A 304 -4.04 7.66 -7.63
C ILE A 304 -4.17 9.19 -7.58
N ASN A 305 -5.40 9.68 -7.41
CA ASN A 305 -5.66 11.08 -7.14
C ASN A 305 -5.24 11.46 -5.72
N ILE A 306 -4.44 12.51 -5.58
CA ILE A 306 -3.95 12.99 -4.28
C ILE A 306 -4.24 14.48 -4.02
N PHE A 307 -5.02 15.18 -4.85
CA PHE A 307 -5.27 16.62 -4.69
C PHE A 307 -6.67 17.00 -4.19
N ASP A 308 -7.49 16.02 -3.80
CA ASP A 308 -8.84 16.25 -3.25
C ASP A 308 -8.92 16.04 -1.72
N ALA A 309 -9.73 16.87 -1.06
CA ALA A 309 -9.93 16.87 0.39
C ALA A 309 -10.45 15.52 0.90
N ASN A 310 -9.95 15.11 2.07
CA ASN A 310 -10.17 13.82 2.72
C ASN A 310 -9.83 12.60 1.88
N PHE A 311 -9.21 12.82 0.73
CA PHE A 311 -9.23 11.86 -0.35
C PHE A 311 -10.62 11.23 -0.52
N SER A 312 -11.66 12.08 -0.42
CA SER A 312 -13.08 11.70 -0.57
C SER A 312 -13.30 10.86 -1.83
N PHE A 313 -12.44 11.06 -2.83
CA PHE A 313 -12.19 10.20 -3.96
C PHE A 313 -10.68 10.00 -4.21
N ALA A 314 -9.90 9.39 -3.29
CA ALA A 314 -8.68 8.66 -3.70
C ALA A 314 -9.06 7.42 -4.54
N GLN A 315 -9.93 7.65 -5.51
CA GLN A 315 -10.20 6.74 -6.58
C GLN A 315 -8.91 6.67 -7.35
N ILE A 316 -8.42 5.44 -7.43
CA ILE A 316 -7.47 5.10 -8.45
C ILE A 316 -8.07 5.50 -9.79
N LEU A 317 -7.24 6.08 -10.64
CA LEU A 317 -7.67 6.68 -11.90
C LEU A 317 -7.37 5.76 -13.09
N GLY A 318 -6.93 4.55 -12.79
CA GLY A 318 -6.58 3.50 -13.74
C GLY A 318 -5.16 2.98 -13.51
N GLU A 319 -4.75 2.04 -14.35
CA GLU A 319 -3.50 1.30 -14.20
C GLU A 319 -2.84 1.06 -15.56
N PHE A 320 -1.51 0.94 -15.57
CA PHE A 320 -0.74 0.40 -16.69
C PHE A 320 -0.21 -0.99 -16.34
N GLU A 321 -0.29 -1.94 -17.26
CA GLU A 321 0.25 -3.28 -17.09
C GLU A 321 1.58 -3.46 -17.84
N PHE A 322 2.56 -4.10 -17.19
CA PHE A 322 3.87 -4.40 -17.76
C PHE A 322 3.96 -5.88 -18.14
N ASN A 323 3.38 -6.21 -19.30
CA ASN A 323 3.15 -7.57 -19.80
C ASN A 323 4.36 -8.49 -20.05
N THR A 324 5.55 -8.01 -19.77
CA THR A 324 6.81 -8.69 -20.11
C THR A 324 7.76 -8.75 -18.92
N LEU A 325 7.44 -8.07 -17.81
CA LEU A 325 8.21 -8.11 -16.58
C LEU A 325 7.61 -9.16 -15.65
N SER A 326 8.45 -9.96 -15.00
CA SER A 326 8.02 -10.81 -13.88
C SER A 326 7.82 -9.99 -12.60
N GLN A 327 8.55 -8.88 -12.46
CA GLN A 327 8.59 -8.07 -11.25
C GLN A 327 8.80 -6.57 -11.55
N PRO A 328 8.32 -5.67 -10.67
CA PRO A 328 8.51 -4.25 -10.84
C PRO A 328 9.98 -3.91 -10.68
N GLY A 329 10.52 -3.16 -11.65
CA GLY A 329 11.86 -2.61 -11.56
C GLY A 329 11.89 -1.25 -10.87
N GLN A 330 13.03 -0.88 -10.27
CA GLN A 330 13.16 0.43 -9.64
C GLN A 330 13.09 1.54 -10.70
N PRO A 331 12.15 2.50 -10.58
CA PRO A 331 12.12 3.67 -11.45
C PRO A 331 13.11 4.74 -11.01
N ALA A 332 13.46 5.65 -11.92
CA ALA A 332 14.33 6.78 -11.63
C ALA A 332 13.81 8.07 -12.29
N ARG A 333 14.06 9.20 -11.62
CA ARG A 333 13.75 10.52 -12.16
C ARG A 333 14.99 11.10 -12.84
N TYR A 334 14.86 11.46 -14.10
CA TYR A 334 15.93 12.04 -14.92
C TYR A 334 15.36 13.17 -15.80
N GLN A 335 16.06 14.30 -15.87
CA GLN A 335 15.63 15.48 -16.64
C GLN A 335 14.14 15.84 -16.45
N GLY A 336 13.69 15.84 -15.18
CA GLY A 336 12.32 16.21 -14.79
C GLY A 336 11.25 15.13 -14.94
N ASN A 337 11.54 13.99 -15.59
CA ASN A 337 10.55 12.96 -15.88
C ASN A 337 10.88 11.63 -15.16
N TRP A 338 9.86 10.85 -14.86
CA TRP A 338 10.02 9.47 -14.40
C TRP A 338 10.22 8.50 -15.55
N PHE A 339 11.22 7.64 -15.38
CA PHE A 339 11.51 6.53 -16.27
C PHE A 339 11.34 5.21 -15.52
N PHE A 340 10.64 4.28 -16.17
CA PHE A 340 10.36 2.96 -15.65
C PHE A 340 11.15 1.92 -16.44
N PRO A 341 11.73 0.91 -15.77
CA PRO A 341 12.27 -0.25 -16.45
C PRO A 341 11.15 -0.94 -17.25
N ALA A 342 11.47 -1.48 -18.43
CA ALA A 342 10.48 -2.03 -19.33
C ALA A 342 11.01 -3.28 -20.00
N SER A 343 10.24 -4.37 -19.98
CA SER A 343 10.66 -5.64 -20.59
C SER A 343 10.43 -5.70 -22.12
N GLY A 344 11.16 -6.59 -22.80
CA GLY A 344 11.22 -6.74 -24.25
C GLY A 344 12.12 -5.74 -25.00
N SER A 345 12.52 -4.62 -24.38
CA SER A 345 13.31 -3.55 -25.00
C SER A 345 14.59 -3.23 -24.24
N THR A 346 15.62 -2.78 -24.96
CA THR A 346 16.81 -2.20 -24.38
C THR A 346 16.61 -0.80 -23.79
N ILE A 347 15.41 -0.20 -23.76
CA ILE A 347 15.23 1.17 -23.25
C ILE A 347 14.03 1.33 -22.31
N SER A 348 14.19 2.25 -21.36
CA SER A 348 13.19 2.62 -20.37
C SER A 348 11.91 3.22 -20.98
N ARG A 349 10.80 3.19 -20.22
CA ARG A 349 9.53 3.85 -20.55
C ARG A 349 9.40 5.18 -19.83
N LYS A 350 9.11 6.25 -20.58
CA LYS A 350 8.89 7.60 -20.04
C LYS A 350 7.42 7.77 -19.65
N LEU A 351 7.16 8.20 -18.41
CA LEU A 351 5.84 8.64 -17.99
C LEU A 351 5.61 10.11 -18.39
N THR A 352 4.49 10.39 -19.05
CA THR A 352 3.96 11.74 -19.26
C THR A 352 2.53 11.76 -18.71
N VAL A 353 2.24 12.74 -17.86
CA VAL A 353 1.01 12.77 -17.06
C VAL A 353 0.01 13.73 -17.67
N GLY A 354 -1.20 13.22 -17.95
CA GLY A 354 -2.37 14.00 -18.35
C GLY A 354 -3.38 14.14 -17.20
N SER A 355 -4.37 15.01 -17.41
CA SER A 355 -5.45 15.25 -16.44
C SER A 355 -6.37 14.03 -16.32
N GLY A 356 -6.70 13.67 -15.07
CA GLY A 356 -7.69 12.65 -14.77
C GLY A 356 -7.16 11.23 -14.95
N LYS A 357 -7.87 10.42 -15.73
CA LYS A 357 -7.65 8.96 -15.86
C LYS A 357 -6.32 8.62 -16.52
N THR A 358 -5.87 7.36 -16.37
CA THR A 358 -4.66 6.87 -17.06
C THR A 358 -4.77 6.88 -18.58
N SER A 359 -5.98 6.95 -19.14
CA SER A 359 -6.19 7.13 -20.59
C SER A 359 -5.68 8.47 -21.13
N ALA A 360 -5.46 9.46 -20.27
CA ALA A 360 -4.83 10.73 -20.62
C ALA A 360 -3.30 10.73 -20.44
N ASP A 361 -2.75 9.69 -19.79
CA ASP A 361 -1.31 9.54 -19.57
C ASP A 361 -0.69 8.76 -20.73
N THR A 362 0.61 8.97 -20.94
CA THR A 362 1.38 8.13 -21.86
C THR A 362 2.57 7.51 -21.16
N LEU A 363 2.75 6.21 -21.33
CA LEU A 363 3.93 5.47 -20.88
C LEU A 363 4.75 5.00 -22.09
N THR A 364 5.44 5.95 -22.73
CA THR A 364 6.06 5.75 -24.05
C THR A 364 7.38 4.98 -23.96
N GLY A 365 7.54 3.96 -24.81
CA GLY A 365 8.77 3.17 -25.03
C GLY A 365 8.68 2.41 -26.37
N PRO A 366 9.73 1.71 -26.83
CA PRO A 366 9.77 1.11 -28.16
C PRO A 366 9.07 -0.25 -28.23
N THR A 367 8.90 -0.71 -29.46
CA THR A 367 7.95 -1.74 -29.88
C THR A 367 8.55 -3.12 -30.16
N SER A 368 9.87 -3.29 -30.16
CA SER A 368 10.50 -4.59 -30.50
C SER A 368 10.63 -5.48 -29.27
N VAL A 369 10.07 -6.68 -29.34
CA VAL A 369 10.02 -7.70 -28.26
C VAL A 369 11.21 -8.68 -28.34
N ALA A 370 12.43 -8.18 -28.53
CA ALA A 370 13.58 -9.06 -28.76
C ALA A 370 14.69 -8.84 -27.72
N ASN A 371 14.65 -9.66 -26.66
CA ASN A 371 15.65 -9.90 -25.61
C ASN A 371 15.68 -8.90 -24.43
N PRO A 372 16.03 -9.37 -23.19
CA PRO A 372 15.70 -8.70 -21.93
C PRO A 372 16.38 -7.34 -21.67
N THR A 373 16.16 -6.78 -20.48
CA THR A 373 15.83 -5.37 -20.31
C THR A 373 16.50 -4.75 -19.11
N GLU A 374 16.44 -3.43 -18.97
CA GLU A 374 16.77 -2.84 -17.67
C GLU A 374 15.77 -3.37 -16.64
N ASP A 375 16.29 -3.89 -15.52
CA ASP A 375 15.52 -4.36 -14.36
C ASP A 375 15.41 -3.26 -13.32
N HIS A 376 16.40 -2.37 -13.25
CA HIS A 376 16.43 -1.26 -12.31
C HIS A 376 17.07 -0.04 -12.97
N LEU A 377 16.53 1.13 -12.62
CA LEU A 377 17.07 2.43 -12.97
C LEU A 377 17.45 3.18 -11.70
N ALA A 378 18.51 3.98 -11.79
CA ALA A 378 18.89 4.95 -10.77
C ALA A 378 19.69 6.09 -11.40
N ASN A 379 20.09 7.05 -10.57
CA ASN A 379 20.91 8.16 -11.01
C ASN A 379 22.39 7.92 -10.69
N LEU A 380 23.27 8.46 -11.54
CA LEU A 380 24.69 8.63 -11.30
C LEU A 380 25.02 10.09 -11.56
N SER A 381 25.05 10.89 -10.50
CA SER A 381 25.18 12.34 -10.61
C SER A 381 24.04 12.93 -11.47
N HIS A 382 24.36 13.44 -12.66
CA HIS A 382 23.43 14.02 -13.62
C HIS A 382 23.15 13.08 -14.81
N GLN A 383 23.57 11.82 -14.73
CA GLN A 383 23.32 10.77 -15.71
C GLN A 383 22.35 9.73 -15.14
N LEU A 384 21.74 8.95 -16.02
CA LEU A 384 20.95 7.78 -15.64
C LEU A 384 21.81 6.51 -15.73
N ILE A 385 21.52 5.53 -14.89
CA ILE A 385 22.10 4.19 -14.96
C ILE A 385 21.01 3.15 -15.06
N GLY A 386 21.34 2.05 -15.73
CA GLY A 386 20.49 0.88 -15.84
C GLY A 386 21.25 -0.37 -15.41
N HIS A 387 20.57 -1.28 -14.74
CA HIS A 387 21.07 -2.62 -14.46
C HIS A 387 20.19 -3.65 -15.15
N ARG A 388 20.80 -4.71 -15.70
CA ARG A 388 20.12 -5.82 -16.37
C ARG A 388 20.74 -7.14 -15.96
N ALA A 389 19.91 -8.09 -15.49
CA ALA A 389 20.31 -9.48 -15.32
C ALA A 389 20.84 -10.04 -16.66
N THR A 390 21.88 -10.87 -16.58
CA THR A 390 22.73 -11.41 -17.68
C THR A 390 23.69 -10.43 -18.37
N SER A 391 23.58 -9.12 -18.12
CA SER A 391 24.41 -8.10 -18.79
C SER A 391 25.23 -7.24 -17.84
N GLY A 392 24.70 -6.92 -16.65
CA GLY A 392 25.32 -6.03 -15.66
C GLY A 392 24.78 -4.60 -15.75
N ALA A 393 25.62 -3.62 -15.42
CA ALA A 393 25.25 -2.21 -15.40
C ALA A 393 25.66 -1.48 -16.69
N ARG A 394 24.99 -0.36 -16.99
CA ARG A 394 25.37 0.59 -18.04
C ARG A 394 25.01 2.01 -17.62
N ILE A 395 25.62 2.98 -18.30
CA ILE A 395 25.49 4.40 -17.98
C ILE A 395 24.98 5.13 -19.23
N LEU A 396 23.94 5.94 -19.08
CA LEU A 396 23.46 6.85 -20.11
C LEU A 396 24.48 7.98 -20.28
N LYS A 397 24.86 8.33 -21.51
CA LYS A 397 25.76 9.48 -21.74
C LYS A 397 25.19 10.78 -21.14
N VAL A 398 26.05 11.73 -20.85
CA VAL A 398 25.63 13.07 -20.38
C VAL A 398 24.62 13.66 -21.35
N ASP A 399 23.48 14.12 -20.81
CA ASP A 399 22.34 14.65 -21.57
C ASP A 399 21.73 13.70 -22.59
N GLY A 400 22.01 12.39 -22.48
CA GLY A 400 21.41 11.37 -23.32
C GLY A 400 19.90 11.26 -23.09
N THR A 401 19.20 10.70 -24.07
CA THR A 401 17.78 10.40 -24.03
C THR A 401 17.59 8.94 -23.59
N PRO A 402 16.99 8.65 -22.42
CA PRO A 402 16.85 7.29 -21.90
C PRO A 402 16.09 6.33 -22.84
N THR A 403 15.25 6.88 -23.72
CA THR A 403 14.48 6.16 -24.73
C THR A 403 15.23 6.01 -26.07
N THR A 404 16.55 6.25 -26.12
CA THR A 404 17.37 6.10 -27.32
C THR A 404 18.56 5.18 -27.05
N GLU A 405 18.60 4.00 -27.68
CA GLU A 405 19.63 2.99 -27.38
C GLU A 405 21.06 3.49 -27.63
N GLY A 406 21.29 4.27 -28.69
CA GLY A 406 22.61 4.83 -29.01
C GLY A 406 23.15 5.83 -27.98
N ASP A 407 22.33 6.27 -27.03
CA ASP A 407 22.75 7.15 -25.94
C ASP A 407 23.27 6.39 -24.72
N TRP A 408 23.01 5.08 -24.65
CA TRP A 408 23.49 4.21 -23.59
C TRP A 408 24.88 3.67 -23.90
N GLY A 409 25.76 3.68 -22.90
CA GLY A 409 27.05 3.02 -22.97
C GLY A 409 26.93 1.49 -23.01
N SER A 410 28.04 0.82 -23.32
CA SER A 410 28.14 -0.64 -23.24
C SER A 410 27.95 -1.13 -21.81
N TYR A 411 27.34 -2.32 -21.66
CA TYR A 411 27.25 -2.99 -20.37
C TYR A 411 28.62 -3.37 -19.81
N PHE A 412 28.75 -3.33 -18.48
CA PHE A 412 29.90 -3.80 -17.71
C PHE A 412 29.44 -4.52 -16.44
N SER A 413 30.27 -5.43 -15.94
CA SER A 413 29.91 -6.25 -14.77
C SER A 413 30.00 -5.47 -13.46
N VAL A 414 29.02 -5.68 -12.58
CA VAL A 414 28.99 -5.18 -11.21
C VAL A 414 28.47 -6.32 -10.33
N GLY A 415 29.36 -7.03 -9.64
CA GLY A 415 29.04 -8.35 -9.07
C GLY A 415 28.75 -9.40 -10.15
N ASP A 416 28.03 -10.47 -9.80
CA ASP A 416 27.52 -11.44 -10.78
C ASP A 416 26.52 -10.79 -11.74
N LYS A 417 26.97 -10.63 -13.00
CA LYS A 417 26.16 -10.06 -14.08
C LYS A 417 24.92 -10.90 -14.40
N ASN A 418 24.90 -12.19 -14.07
CA ASN A 418 23.77 -13.07 -14.35
C ASN A 418 22.65 -12.90 -13.32
N GLU A 419 22.94 -12.24 -12.22
CA GLU A 419 21.99 -11.97 -11.17
C GLU A 419 21.24 -10.66 -11.43
N ARG A 420 19.97 -10.62 -11.04
CA ARG A 420 19.21 -9.38 -11.00
C ARG A 420 19.67 -8.57 -9.79
N ALA A 421 19.80 -7.25 -9.95
CA ALA A 421 20.05 -6.39 -8.80
C ALA A 421 18.85 -6.45 -7.85
N ALA A 422 19.10 -6.68 -6.56
CA ALA A 422 18.08 -6.53 -5.54
C ALA A 422 17.72 -5.06 -5.31
N GLY A 423 18.70 -4.15 -5.45
CA GLY A 423 18.48 -2.71 -5.31
C GLY A 423 19.55 -1.89 -6.04
N LEU A 424 19.20 -0.68 -6.45
CA LEU A 424 20.09 0.22 -7.19
C LEU A 424 19.96 1.66 -6.69
N ILE A 425 21.03 2.35 -6.32
CA ILE A 425 20.93 3.75 -5.87
C ILE A 425 22.18 4.57 -6.22
N GLY A 426 22.00 5.87 -6.47
CA GLY A 426 23.09 6.82 -6.63
C GLY A 426 23.39 7.60 -5.35
N LEU A 427 24.67 7.79 -5.03
CA LEU A 427 25.12 8.65 -3.93
C LEU A 427 26.54 9.18 -4.22
N GLN A 428 26.75 10.50 -4.07
CA GLN A 428 28.08 11.14 -4.14
C GLN A 428 28.95 10.75 -5.36
N ASN A 429 28.39 10.79 -6.58
CA ASN A 429 29.08 10.39 -7.83
C ASN A 429 29.45 8.90 -7.93
N LEU A 430 28.88 8.08 -7.06
CA LEU A 430 28.92 6.64 -7.14
C LEU A 430 27.50 6.12 -7.33
N SER A 431 27.41 4.93 -7.91
CA SER A 431 26.20 4.14 -7.92
C SER A 431 26.46 2.83 -7.21
N PHE A 432 25.46 2.36 -6.49
CA PHE A 432 25.52 1.18 -5.65
C PHE A 432 24.52 0.15 -6.16
N VAL A 433 25.00 -1.07 -6.37
CA VAL A 433 24.23 -2.22 -6.82
C VAL A 433 24.26 -3.23 -5.68
N MET A 434 23.10 -3.66 -5.22
CA MET A 434 23.00 -4.77 -4.28
C MET A 434 22.55 -6.01 -5.04
N ASN A 435 23.23 -7.13 -4.85
CA ASN A 435 22.84 -8.46 -5.31
C ASN A 435 23.06 -9.47 -4.17
N GLN A 436 22.87 -10.77 -4.40
CA GLN A 436 23.08 -11.82 -3.38
C GLN A 436 24.53 -11.99 -2.96
N GLU A 437 25.50 -11.52 -3.76
CA GLU A 437 26.93 -11.59 -3.41
C GLU A 437 27.36 -10.46 -2.47
N GLY A 438 26.74 -9.29 -2.56
CA GLY A 438 27.18 -8.14 -1.79
C GLY A 438 26.62 -6.81 -2.26
N LEU A 439 27.04 -5.75 -1.57
CA LEU A 439 26.88 -4.40 -2.04
C LEU A 439 28.13 -4.07 -2.88
N PHE A 440 27.92 -3.62 -4.11
CA PHE A 440 28.96 -3.16 -5.02
C PHE A 440 28.77 -1.68 -5.29
N SER A 441 29.84 -0.98 -5.62
CA SER A 441 29.79 0.39 -6.10
C SER A 441 30.51 0.52 -7.43
N PHE A 442 30.10 1.49 -8.25
CA PHE A 442 30.84 1.88 -9.44
C PHE A 442 30.76 3.39 -9.69
N ASN A 443 31.71 3.92 -10.47
CA ASN A 443 31.76 5.33 -10.84
C ASN A 443 31.39 5.58 -12.32
N ALA A 444 31.43 6.83 -12.76
CA ALA A 444 31.12 7.23 -14.15
C ALA A 444 32.01 6.58 -15.23
N LYS A 445 33.12 5.92 -14.86
CA LYS A 445 33.98 5.17 -15.77
C LYS A 445 33.66 3.67 -15.81
N GLY A 446 32.60 3.23 -15.12
CA GLY A 446 32.22 1.82 -15.02
C GLY A 446 33.19 0.96 -14.19
N ARG A 447 34.05 1.57 -13.37
CA ARG A 447 34.95 0.82 -12.49
C ARG A 447 34.17 0.36 -11.27
N SER A 448 33.89 -0.93 -11.19
CA SER A 448 33.15 -1.55 -10.09
C SER A 448 34.08 -2.12 -9.01
N GLY A 449 33.59 -2.14 -7.78
CA GLY A 449 34.28 -2.71 -6.62
C GLY A 449 33.28 -3.17 -5.55
N LEU A 450 33.63 -4.26 -4.87
CA LEU A 450 32.89 -4.77 -3.73
C LEU A 450 33.01 -3.77 -2.57
N VAL A 451 31.88 -3.45 -1.95
CA VAL A 451 31.78 -2.62 -0.75
C VAL A 451 31.73 -3.49 0.50
N PHE A 452 30.83 -4.48 0.53
CA PHE A 452 30.78 -5.50 1.57
C PHE A 452 30.07 -6.77 1.08
N GLU A 453 30.45 -7.95 1.59
CA GLU A 453 30.05 -9.29 1.08
C GLU A 453 29.22 -10.16 2.07
N ASP A 454 28.86 -9.66 3.25
CA ASP A 454 28.24 -10.48 4.30
C ASP A 454 26.70 -10.48 4.29
N PHE A 455 26.08 -11.02 3.23
CA PHE A 455 24.62 -11.30 3.20
C PHE A 455 24.26 -12.73 3.68
N ARG A 456 25.26 -13.58 3.94
CA ARG A 456 25.14 -14.97 4.44
C ARG A 456 24.12 -15.81 3.67
N THR A 457 23.36 -16.64 4.38
CA THR A 457 22.46 -17.68 3.84
C THR A 457 21.12 -17.16 3.32
N TRP A 458 20.92 -15.85 3.21
CA TRP A 458 19.59 -15.24 3.04
C TRP A 458 19.21 -14.92 1.58
N ARG A 459 19.79 -15.63 0.62
CA ARG A 459 19.69 -15.36 -0.83
C ARG A 459 18.27 -15.35 -1.40
N ASN A 460 17.33 -16.05 -0.76
CA ASN A 460 15.98 -16.30 -1.31
C ASN A 460 15.01 -15.11 -1.25
N VAL A 461 15.36 -13.97 -0.62
CA VAL A 461 14.47 -12.80 -0.43
C VAL A 461 15.05 -11.50 -1.00
N PHE A 462 16.03 -11.58 -1.90
CA PHE A 462 16.75 -10.43 -2.48
C PHE A 462 16.11 -9.90 -3.76
N GLU A 463 14.87 -9.41 -3.67
CA GLU A 463 14.17 -8.84 -4.82
C GLU A 463 13.57 -7.48 -4.47
N ASN A 464 13.89 -6.45 -5.28
CA ASN A 464 13.32 -5.11 -5.21
C ASN A 464 13.43 -4.38 -3.85
N ILE A 465 14.60 -4.39 -3.22
CA ILE A 465 14.87 -3.71 -1.97
C ILE A 465 15.01 -2.18 -2.20
N PRO A 466 14.01 -1.35 -1.81
CA PRO A 466 14.06 0.08 -1.99
C PRO A 466 15.02 0.69 -0.96
N MET A 467 16.21 1.07 -1.43
CA MET A 467 17.21 1.78 -0.65
C MET A 467 16.93 3.29 -0.68
N SER A 468 17.33 3.99 0.37
CA SER A 468 17.20 5.45 0.46
C SER A 468 18.52 6.11 0.83
N ALA A 469 18.81 7.27 0.23
CA ALA A 469 19.93 8.10 0.66
C ALA A 469 19.50 8.98 1.84
N TRP A 470 20.35 9.08 2.88
CA TRP A 470 20.11 9.93 4.04
C TRP A 470 21.41 10.43 4.67
N LYS A 471 21.49 11.74 4.89
CA LYS A 471 22.64 12.44 5.52
C LYS A 471 24.01 11.99 4.98
N GLY A 472 24.12 11.78 3.67
CA GLY A 472 25.38 11.39 3.01
C GLY A 472 25.71 9.90 3.06
N GLY A 473 24.82 9.06 3.60
CA GLY A 473 24.91 7.59 3.55
C GLY A 473 23.70 6.95 2.88
N ILE A 474 23.64 5.62 2.92
CA ILE A 474 22.58 4.79 2.33
C ILE A 474 21.93 3.98 3.44
N LEU A 475 20.61 4.00 3.50
CA LEU A 475 19.79 3.09 4.28
C LEU A 475 19.50 1.84 3.43
N LEU A 476 19.92 0.70 3.97
CA LEU A 476 19.83 -0.61 3.35
C LEU A 476 18.85 -1.45 4.19
N PRO A 477 17.60 -1.64 3.74
CA PRO A 477 16.71 -2.64 4.33
C PRO A 477 17.38 -4.01 4.16
N HIS A 478 17.77 -4.63 5.26
CA HIS A 478 18.44 -5.92 5.25
C HIS A 478 17.65 -6.90 6.15
N PRO A 479 17.63 -8.22 5.85
CA PRO A 479 16.92 -9.19 6.67
C PRO A 479 17.36 -9.23 8.13
N SER A 480 18.61 -8.85 8.43
CA SER A 480 19.12 -8.76 9.82
C SER A 480 18.82 -7.42 10.51
N GLY A 481 18.01 -6.55 9.90
CA GLY A 481 17.68 -5.21 10.38
C GLY A 481 18.06 -4.10 9.39
N LEU A 482 17.77 -2.86 9.75
CA LEU A 482 18.13 -1.71 8.91
C LEU A 482 19.61 -1.35 9.09
N ILE A 483 20.36 -1.33 7.99
CA ILE A 483 21.78 -0.98 7.97
C ILE A 483 21.94 0.44 7.39
N TRP A 484 22.82 1.24 7.97
CA TRP A 484 23.28 2.50 7.40
C TRP A 484 24.73 2.36 6.97
N TYR A 485 25.01 2.80 5.75
CA TYR A 485 26.33 2.75 5.14
C TYR A 485 26.80 4.15 4.71
N THR A 486 27.91 4.61 5.27
CA THR A 486 28.67 5.74 4.73
C THR A 486 29.68 5.22 3.71
N PRO A 487 29.77 5.82 2.51
CA PRO A 487 30.85 5.52 1.57
C PRO A 487 32.24 5.58 2.23
N GLY A 488 32.93 4.44 2.25
CA GLY A 488 34.28 4.30 2.83
C GLY A 488 34.34 3.88 4.30
N GLU A 489 33.21 3.76 5.00
CA GLU A 489 33.16 3.28 6.40
C GLU A 489 32.54 1.88 6.50
N GLN A 490 32.62 1.27 7.69
CA GLN A 490 31.94 0.01 7.94
C GLN A 490 30.43 0.24 8.11
N PRO A 491 29.56 -0.59 7.50
CA PRO A 491 28.12 -0.50 7.73
C PRO A 491 27.76 -0.70 9.20
N ILE A 492 26.76 0.04 9.69
CA ILE A 492 26.27 -0.05 11.09
C ILE A 492 24.76 -0.33 11.13
N HIS A 493 24.30 -1.02 12.17
CA HIS A 493 22.87 -1.25 12.37
C HIS A 493 22.20 -0.01 12.99
N VAL A 494 21.11 0.45 12.38
CA VAL A 494 20.37 1.64 12.81
C VAL A 494 18.86 1.40 12.99
N GLY A 495 18.38 0.20 12.64
CA GLY A 495 17.00 -0.20 12.86
C GLY A 495 16.65 -0.37 14.34
N LEU A 496 15.39 -0.74 14.63
CA LEU A 496 14.87 -0.99 15.97
C LEU A 496 15.79 -1.90 16.77
N GLY A 497 16.25 -2.99 16.15
CA GLY A 497 17.19 -3.97 16.72
C GLY A 497 18.55 -3.44 17.18
N SER A 498 18.95 -2.22 16.80
CA SER A 498 20.25 -1.64 17.20
C SER A 498 20.25 -1.09 18.63
N LYS A 499 19.07 -0.89 19.24
CA LYS A 499 18.97 -0.41 20.61
C LYS A 499 19.46 -1.49 21.58
N VAL A 500 20.46 -1.11 22.38
CA VAL A 500 21.27 -2.00 23.26
C VAL A 500 20.41 -2.87 24.20
N GLY A 501 19.19 -2.43 24.53
CA GLY A 501 18.26 -3.16 25.39
C GLY A 501 17.57 -4.37 24.75
N LEU A 502 17.52 -4.48 23.41
CA LEU A 502 16.79 -5.55 22.72
C LEU A 502 17.49 -6.91 22.71
N ARG A 503 18.62 -7.07 23.42
CA ARG A 503 19.26 -8.39 23.59
C ARG A 503 18.71 -9.17 24.77
N SER A 504 18.00 -8.50 25.68
CA SER A 504 17.29 -9.18 26.76
C SER A 504 15.94 -9.68 26.24
N ILE A 505 15.46 -10.80 26.79
CA ILE A 505 14.14 -11.37 26.44
C ILE A 505 13.09 -10.52 27.15
N PRO A 506 12.02 -10.09 26.46
CA PRO A 506 10.95 -9.36 27.11
C PRO A 506 10.26 -10.24 28.16
N PRO A 507 9.60 -9.66 29.17
CA PRO A 507 8.65 -10.42 29.97
C PRO A 507 7.68 -11.17 29.06
N SER A 508 7.14 -12.28 29.52
CA SER A 508 6.15 -13.04 28.75
C SER A 508 4.82 -12.27 28.71
N GLY A 509 4.17 -12.19 27.55
CA GLY A 509 2.88 -11.50 27.35
C GLY A 509 2.90 -10.30 26.38
N PRO A 510 3.86 -9.35 26.49
CA PRO A 510 4.09 -8.28 25.53
C PRO A 510 4.47 -8.73 24.12
N THR A 511 4.20 -7.89 23.12
CA THR A 511 4.60 -8.12 21.71
C THR A 511 6.12 -8.08 21.54
N GLU A 512 6.71 -9.10 20.91
CA GLU A 512 8.16 -9.16 20.69
C GLU A 512 8.64 -8.23 19.54
N ILE A 513 9.55 -7.29 19.82
CA ILE A 513 10.28 -6.50 18.81
C ILE A 513 11.75 -6.96 18.78
N HIS A 514 12.03 -8.16 18.31
CA HIS A 514 13.40 -8.64 18.21
C HIS A 514 13.65 -9.29 16.85
N GLY A 515 14.68 -8.82 16.14
CA GLY A 515 15.17 -9.49 14.93
C GLY A 515 14.23 -9.43 13.70
N GLY A 516 13.35 -8.43 13.63
CA GLY A 516 12.44 -8.27 12.49
C GLY A 516 13.11 -7.77 11.21
N ARG A 517 12.38 -7.87 10.10
CA ARG A 517 12.81 -7.53 8.75
C ARG A 517 12.33 -6.13 8.36
N TYR A 518 13.21 -5.36 7.74
CA TYR A 518 12.84 -4.12 7.06
C TYR A 518 12.59 -4.41 5.58
N HIS A 519 11.46 -3.93 5.09
CA HIS A 519 11.05 -4.13 3.70
C HIS A 519 11.56 -2.99 2.82
N GLY A 520 10.95 -1.81 2.94
CA GLY A 520 11.36 -0.62 2.21
C GLY A 520 11.62 0.56 3.13
N THR A 521 12.43 1.51 2.64
CA THR A 521 12.64 2.79 3.31
C THR A 521 12.34 3.95 2.36
N LYS A 522 11.83 5.05 2.93
CA LYS A 522 11.70 6.34 2.25
C LYS A 522 12.14 7.45 3.19
N VAL A 523 12.94 8.37 2.66
CA VAL A 523 13.46 9.51 3.41
C VAL A 523 12.80 10.79 2.89
N VAL A 524 12.28 11.60 3.80
CA VAL A 524 11.79 12.95 3.53
C VAL A 524 12.19 13.89 4.67
N GLY A 525 12.94 14.93 4.35
CA GLY A 525 13.48 15.84 5.35
C GLY A 525 14.36 15.11 6.36
N GLU A 526 13.97 15.16 7.64
CA GLU A 526 14.67 14.48 8.74
C GLU A 526 14.07 13.12 9.10
N PHE A 527 12.94 12.77 8.47
CA PHE A 527 12.18 11.57 8.77
C PHE A 527 12.54 10.42 7.83
N ILE A 528 12.65 9.24 8.42
CA ILE A 528 12.83 7.96 7.74
C ILE A 528 11.56 7.14 7.96
N TYR A 529 10.85 6.85 6.89
CA TYR A 529 9.72 5.95 6.91
C TYR A 529 10.17 4.55 6.53
N ALA A 530 9.66 3.54 7.22
CA ALA A 530 9.97 2.16 6.88
C ALA A 530 8.80 1.21 7.17
N VAL A 531 8.71 0.16 6.37
CA VAL A 531 7.86 -1.01 6.67
C VAL A 531 8.71 -2.01 7.45
N TYR A 532 8.31 -2.30 8.68
CA TYR A 532 9.02 -3.21 9.58
C TYR A 532 8.14 -4.40 9.96
N GLN A 533 8.61 -5.61 9.67
CA GLN A 533 7.94 -6.86 9.98
C GLN A 533 8.63 -7.51 11.18
N PRO A 534 8.04 -7.47 12.40
CA PRO A 534 8.69 -7.98 13.61
C PRO A 534 8.93 -9.49 13.54
N ASN A 535 8.03 -10.24 12.92
CA ASN A 535 8.10 -11.69 12.81
C ASN A 535 7.98 -12.11 11.33
N ILE A 536 9.04 -12.71 10.80
CA ILE A 536 9.13 -13.13 9.39
C ILE A 536 8.15 -14.24 9.00
N SER A 537 7.56 -14.97 9.96
CA SER A 537 6.51 -15.97 9.70
C SER A 537 5.10 -15.38 9.72
N SER A 538 4.96 -14.09 10.06
CA SER A 538 3.69 -13.37 10.11
C SER A 538 3.59 -12.37 8.97
N THR A 539 2.40 -12.18 8.42
CA THR A 539 2.11 -11.07 7.50
C THR A 539 1.91 -9.74 8.22
N THR A 540 1.88 -9.71 9.55
CA THR A 540 1.78 -8.45 10.30
C THR A 540 3.08 -7.67 10.18
N ALA A 541 2.97 -6.42 9.73
CA ALA A 541 4.05 -5.45 9.71
C ALA A 541 3.58 -4.11 10.31
N TYR A 542 4.53 -3.19 10.45
CA TYR A 542 4.30 -1.87 11.02
C TYR A 542 4.80 -0.80 10.04
N LEU A 543 4.00 0.24 9.86
CA LEU A 543 4.48 1.49 9.29
C LEU A 543 5.19 2.26 10.39
N THR A 544 6.50 2.39 10.25
CA THR A 544 7.37 3.03 11.23
C THR A 544 7.90 4.36 10.72
N CYS A 545 8.18 5.26 11.65
CA CYS A 545 8.85 6.53 11.41
C CYS A 545 10.04 6.65 12.35
N ALA A 546 11.19 7.04 11.82
CA ALA A 546 12.36 7.40 12.59
C ALA A 546 12.84 8.81 12.30
N TYR A 547 13.53 9.40 13.27
CA TYR A 547 14.17 10.71 13.17
C TYR A 547 15.38 10.76 14.11
N SER A 548 16.28 11.70 13.88
CA SER A 548 17.52 11.85 14.66
C SER A 548 17.57 13.25 15.28
N PRO A 549 17.66 13.38 16.62
CA PRO A 549 17.83 14.68 17.27
C PRO A 549 19.15 15.37 16.94
N SER A 550 20.22 14.60 16.71
CA SER A 550 21.56 15.15 16.43
C SER A 550 21.96 15.09 14.94
N GLY A 551 21.13 14.46 14.10
CA GLY A 551 21.48 14.10 12.72
C GLY A 551 22.38 12.86 12.61
N ASN A 552 22.72 12.19 13.72
CA ASN A 552 23.54 11.00 13.73
C ASN A 552 22.71 9.71 13.47
N PRO A 553 23.11 8.82 12.53
CA PRO A 553 22.46 7.52 12.32
C PRO A 553 22.34 6.63 13.56
N THR A 554 23.24 6.75 14.54
CA THR A 554 23.23 5.85 15.71
C THR A 554 22.18 6.24 16.75
N ASP A 555 21.65 7.46 16.70
CA ASP A 555 20.71 7.98 17.71
C ASP A 555 19.25 7.99 17.26
N LEU A 556 18.91 7.29 16.16
CA LEU A 556 17.55 7.25 15.62
C LEU A 556 16.51 6.88 16.68
N ILE A 557 15.50 7.72 16.81
CA ILE A 557 14.30 7.48 17.60
C ILE A 557 13.25 6.87 16.67
N TRP A 558 12.67 5.74 17.06
CA TRP A 558 11.64 5.06 16.28
C TRP A 558 10.25 5.22 16.92
N GLN A 559 9.24 5.26 16.07
CA GLN A 559 7.81 5.22 16.42
C GLN A 559 7.08 4.29 15.45
N ILE A 560 5.98 3.67 15.88
CA ILE A 560 5.06 2.94 14.99
C ILE A 560 3.78 3.75 14.83
N LEU A 561 3.46 4.09 13.58
CA LEU A 561 2.26 4.84 13.24
C LEU A 561 1.01 3.95 13.28
N GLY A 562 1.17 2.68 12.89
CA GLY A 562 0.13 1.68 12.92
C GLY A 562 0.57 0.35 12.31
N SER A 563 -0.29 -0.66 12.45
CA SER A 563 -0.12 -1.96 11.82
C SER A 563 -0.61 -1.95 10.38
N ILE A 564 0.08 -2.72 9.54
CA ILE A 564 -0.30 -3.03 8.16
C ILE A 564 -0.14 -4.53 7.94
N THR A 565 -0.85 -5.06 6.96
CA THR A 565 -0.78 -6.46 6.56
C THR A 565 0.03 -6.56 5.28
N LEU A 566 1.05 -7.42 5.27
CA LEU A 566 1.76 -7.82 4.06
C LEU A 566 0.90 -8.81 3.29
N GLN A 567 0.89 -8.72 1.97
CA GLN A 567 0.29 -9.77 1.13
C GLN A 567 1.08 -11.08 1.24
N ASP A 568 2.41 -10.96 1.29
CA ASP A 568 3.32 -12.07 1.48
C ASP A 568 4.43 -11.62 2.42
N ALA A 569 4.69 -12.44 3.45
CA ALA A 569 5.73 -12.21 4.44
C ALA A 569 7.16 -12.21 3.85
N ASN A 570 7.34 -12.79 2.67
CA ASN A 570 8.63 -12.92 2.02
C ASN A 570 8.96 -11.78 1.03
N TYR A 571 7.96 -11.06 0.52
CA TYR A 571 8.19 -9.98 -0.43
C TYR A 571 8.42 -8.64 0.21
N VAL A 572 9.32 -7.89 -0.40
CA VAL A 572 9.61 -6.54 -0.01
C VAL A 572 8.47 -5.60 -0.41
N MET A 573 7.84 -5.01 0.61
CA MET A 573 6.89 -3.92 0.43
C MET A 573 7.57 -2.54 0.52
N GLY A 574 7.26 -1.69 -0.45
CA GLY A 574 7.70 -0.31 -0.47
C GLY A 574 6.94 0.59 0.50
N VAL A 575 7.54 1.73 0.80
CA VAL A 575 6.90 2.86 1.46
C VAL A 575 7.14 4.11 0.63
N GLY A 576 6.12 4.94 0.49
CA GLY A 576 6.15 6.18 -0.27
C GLY A 576 5.82 7.39 0.58
N VAL A 577 6.30 8.56 0.18
CA VAL A 577 5.83 9.83 0.75
C VAL A 577 5.64 10.79 -0.41
N THR A 578 4.41 11.30 -0.55
CA THR A 578 4.05 12.37 -1.50
C THR A 578 4.15 13.72 -0.81
N LEU A 579 4.60 14.75 -1.50
CA LEU A 579 4.80 16.09 -0.95
C LEU A 579 3.69 17.07 -1.33
N GLN A 580 2.97 16.83 -2.44
CA GLN A 580 1.97 17.72 -3.02
C GLN A 580 0.52 17.25 -2.78
N SER A 581 0.34 16.28 -1.88
CA SER A 581 -0.98 15.78 -1.49
C SER A 581 -1.84 16.85 -0.81
N ARG A 582 -3.18 16.74 -0.92
CA ARG A 582 -4.14 17.69 -0.32
C ARG A 582 -5.25 17.01 0.50
N PRO A 583 -4.89 16.16 1.48
CA PRO A 583 -5.84 15.31 2.20
C PRO A 583 -6.71 16.08 3.19
N VAL A 584 -6.33 17.29 3.62
CA VAL A 584 -7.12 18.09 4.58
C VAL A 584 -8.13 18.97 3.86
N SER A 585 -7.69 19.66 2.81
CA SER A 585 -8.56 20.49 1.97
C SER A 585 -7.94 20.68 0.58
N ASN A 586 -8.75 20.97 -0.43
CA ASN A 586 -8.30 21.20 -1.81
C ASN A 586 -7.28 22.36 -1.95
N ASN A 587 -7.12 23.21 -0.93
CA ASN A 587 -6.23 24.37 -0.93
C ASN A 587 -5.03 24.23 0.01
N TYR A 588 -4.90 23.09 0.71
CA TYR A 588 -3.85 22.89 1.69
C TYR A 588 -3.01 21.67 1.33
N VAL A 589 -1.79 21.94 0.89
CA VAL A 589 -0.80 20.91 0.58
C VAL A 589 -0.22 20.38 1.88
N THR A 590 -0.18 19.06 2.02
CA THR A 590 0.39 18.37 3.17
C THR A 590 1.01 17.06 2.73
N PRO A 591 2.24 16.77 3.16
CA PRO A 591 2.86 15.47 2.93
C PRO A 591 2.01 14.31 3.45
N VAL A 592 2.08 13.18 2.76
CA VAL A 592 1.36 11.95 3.12
C VAL A 592 2.28 10.76 2.94
N ALA A 593 2.38 9.92 3.98
CA ALA A 593 3.05 8.63 3.92
C ALA A 593 2.09 7.56 3.41
N TRP A 594 2.58 6.67 2.55
CA TRP A 594 1.82 5.62 1.88
C TRP A 594 2.50 4.27 2.07
N ALA A 595 1.75 3.23 2.39
CA ALA A 595 2.24 1.85 2.50
C ALA A 595 1.14 0.86 2.16
N GLY A 596 1.47 -0.27 1.52
CA GLY A 596 0.50 -1.33 1.25
C GLY A 596 -0.10 -1.91 2.53
N ASN A 597 -1.33 -2.38 2.45
CA ASN A 597 -2.03 -3.07 3.51
C ASN A 597 -2.97 -4.12 2.93
N GLY A 598 -2.49 -5.36 2.85
CA GLY A 598 -3.14 -6.40 2.07
C GLY A 598 -3.23 -5.94 0.62
N ASP A 599 -4.42 -6.08 0.01
CA ASP A 599 -4.66 -5.72 -1.38
C ASP A 599 -4.89 -4.22 -1.55
N ASP A 600 -5.01 -3.49 -0.45
CA ASP A 600 -5.30 -2.07 -0.42
C ASP A 600 -4.06 -1.23 -0.09
N LEU A 601 -4.22 0.08 -0.18
CA LEU A 601 -3.19 1.06 0.15
C LEU A 601 -3.59 1.83 1.40
N ASN A 602 -2.70 1.94 2.38
CA ASN A 602 -2.93 2.78 3.54
C ASN A 602 -2.12 4.08 3.47
N TYR A 603 -2.63 5.13 4.11
CA TYR A 603 -1.95 6.40 4.20
C TYR A 603 -2.09 7.09 5.57
N VAL A 604 -1.08 7.89 5.90
CA VAL A 604 -1.04 8.74 7.10
C VAL A 604 -0.78 10.17 6.67
N VAL A 605 -1.63 11.10 7.11
CA VAL A 605 -1.43 12.51 6.85
C VAL A 605 -0.40 13.08 7.82
N LEU A 606 0.65 13.69 7.29
CA LEU A 606 1.78 14.22 8.04
C LEU A 606 1.59 15.71 8.34
N ASP A 607 2.56 16.35 8.97
CA ASP A 607 2.68 17.81 9.03
C ASP A 607 3.48 18.35 7.82
N SER A 608 3.65 19.67 7.75
CA SER A 608 4.38 20.32 6.65
C SER A 608 5.88 20.00 6.59
N SER A 609 6.47 19.51 7.69
CA SER A 609 7.84 18.98 7.74
C SER A 609 7.93 17.50 7.35
N ALA A 610 6.80 16.92 6.93
CA ALA A 610 6.62 15.49 6.71
C ALA A 610 6.87 14.66 7.98
N GLY A 611 6.57 15.21 9.16
CA GLY A 611 6.59 14.50 10.43
C GLY A 611 5.19 14.02 10.83
N PRO A 612 5.07 12.91 11.60
CA PRO A 612 3.79 12.51 12.19
C PRO A 612 3.41 13.36 13.41
N PHE A 613 4.25 14.31 13.82
CA PHE A 613 4.14 15.07 15.07
C PHE A 613 3.46 16.42 14.86
N ARG A 614 2.17 16.39 14.57
CA ARG A 614 1.34 17.59 14.46
C ARG A 614 1.33 18.42 15.75
N SER A 615 1.23 19.74 15.61
CA SER A 615 1.10 20.63 16.77
C SER A 615 -0.20 20.33 17.53
N ARG A 616 -0.25 20.63 18.84
CA ARG A 616 -1.48 20.41 19.64
C ARG A 616 -2.70 21.21 19.15
N ALA A 617 -2.49 22.27 18.38
CA ALA A 617 -3.58 23.06 17.81
C ALA A 617 -4.13 22.46 16.51
N ASP A 618 -3.45 21.47 15.92
CA ASP A 618 -3.80 20.90 14.62
C ASP A 618 -4.73 19.69 14.79
N THR A 619 -5.97 19.84 14.33
CA THR A 619 -6.97 18.78 14.36
C THR A 619 -6.72 17.76 13.27
N HIS A 620 -6.81 16.48 13.61
CA HIS A 620 -6.70 15.39 12.65
C HIS A 620 -7.42 14.15 13.15
N LYS A 621 -7.74 13.26 12.21
CA LYS A 621 -8.27 11.92 12.53
C LYS A 621 -7.30 11.17 13.43
N VAL A 622 -7.83 10.54 14.47
CA VAL A 622 -7.07 9.73 15.43
C VAL A 622 -7.47 8.27 15.36
N ASN A 623 -6.55 7.38 15.74
CA ASN A 623 -6.85 5.96 15.91
C ASN A 623 -7.91 5.74 17.00
N THR A 624 -8.78 4.75 16.79
CA THR A 624 -9.80 4.31 17.76
C THR A 624 -9.28 3.24 18.72
N SER A 625 -8.12 2.66 18.45
CA SER A 625 -7.43 1.76 19.36
C SER A 625 -5.93 1.90 19.20
N ALA A 626 -5.21 1.89 20.30
CA ALA A 626 -3.75 1.88 20.31
C ALA A 626 -3.22 1.33 21.64
N ASN A 627 -1.95 0.94 21.67
CA ASN A 627 -1.34 0.42 22.88
C ASN A 627 0.15 0.73 22.96
N ALA A 628 0.67 0.87 24.18
CA ALA A 628 2.08 1.03 24.48
C ALA A 628 2.49 0.23 25.71
N TYR A 629 3.56 -0.54 25.58
CA TYR A 629 4.27 -1.19 26.67
C TYR A 629 5.51 -0.35 26.99
N MET A 630 5.56 0.19 28.20
CA MET A 630 6.70 0.96 28.68
C MET A 630 7.92 0.06 28.90
N SER A 631 9.10 0.67 28.98
CA SER A 631 10.30 -0.06 29.38
C SER A 631 10.12 -0.71 30.76
N GLU A 632 10.65 -1.92 30.95
CA GLU A 632 10.55 -2.65 32.20
C GLU A 632 11.37 -1.99 33.31
N ILE A 633 10.74 -1.76 34.46
CA ILE A 633 11.42 -1.32 35.67
C ILE A 633 11.86 -2.55 36.46
N ILE A 634 13.15 -2.62 36.78
CA ILE A 634 13.71 -3.62 37.68
C ILE A 634 14.04 -2.94 39.01
N PHE A 635 13.37 -3.38 40.07
CA PHE A 635 13.64 -2.88 41.42
C PHE A 635 14.79 -3.67 42.05
N PRO A 636 15.76 -3.00 42.70
CA PRO A 636 16.88 -3.67 43.36
C PRO A 636 16.44 -4.46 44.60
N GLU A 637 15.28 -4.11 45.18
CA GLU A 637 14.64 -4.82 46.29
C GLU A 637 13.14 -4.95 46.00
N PRO A 638 12.42 -5.94 46.56
CA PRO A 638 10.98 -6.05 46.39
C PRO A 638 10.24 -4.79 46.91
N VAL A 639 9.28 -4.32 46.12
CA VAL A 639 8.50 -3.11 46.38
C VAL A 639 7.00 -3.43 46.41
N ASP A 640 6.30 -2.85 47.37
CA ASP A 640 4.85 -2.79 47.39
C ASP A 640 4.38 -1.58 46.58
N LEU A 641 3.74 -1.80 45.43
CA LEU A 641 3.16 -0.72 44.64
C LEU A 641 1.82 -0.31 45.26
N THR A 642 1.67 0.99 45.53
CA THR A 642 0.54 1.51 46.33
C THR A 642 -0.41 2.39 45.53
N GLU A 643 0.09 3.13 44.55
CA GLU A 643 -0.72 4.10 43.81
C GLU A 643 -0.12 4.34 42.42
N ILE A 644 -1.00 4.49 41.43
CA ILE A 644 -0.65 5.06 40.13
C ILE A 644 -1.51 6.29 39.88
N VAL A 645 -0.89 7.35 39.38
CA VAL A 645 -1.54 8.63 39.08
C VAL A 645 -1.32 8.95 37.61
N ILE A 646 -2.38 9.35 36.92
CA ILE A 646 -2.35 9.76 35.52
C ILE A 646 -2.86 11.20 35.38
N TYR A 647 -2.29 11.92 34.42
CA TYR A 647 -2.72 13.26 34.03
C TYR A 647 -3.13 13.25 32.55
N THR A 648 -4.42 13.29 32.27
CA THR A 648 -5.01 13.27 30.92
C THR A 648 -5.47 14.67 30.49
N GLN A 649 -5.45 14.94 29.19
CA GLN A 649 -5.94 16.19 28.60
C GLN A 649 -6.63 15.91 27.25
N ASP A 650 -7.48 16.84 26.81
CA ASP A 650 -8.17 16.83 25.52
C ASP A 650 -9.07 15.60 25.26
N MET A 651 -9.55 14.96 26.34
CA MET A 651 -10.52 13.86 26.30
C MET A 651 -11.90 14.38 25.91
N ILE A 652 -12.60 13.66 25.03
CA ILE A 652 -14.03 13.87 24.73
C ILE A 652 -14.85 12.60 25.04
N SER A 653 -16.17 12.66 24.84
CA SER A 653 -17.03 11.51 25.11
C SER A 653 -16.67 10.30 24.24
N GLY A 654 -16.50 9.13 24.89
CA GLY A 654 -16.11 7.88 24.24
C GLY A 654 -14.61 7.63 24.22
N ASP A 655 -13.80 8.56 24.72
CA ASP A 655 -12.35 8.40 24.87
C ASP A 655 -11.99 7.72 26.19
N GLU A 656 -11.10 6.73 26.12
CA GLU A 656 -10.72 5.92 27.26
C GLU A 656 -9.22 5.60 27.24
N TRP A 657 -8.55 5.86 28.36
CA TRP A 657 -7.24 5.28 28.64
C TRP A 657 -7.38 4.16 29.65
N GLN A 658 -6.89 2.96 29.36
CA GLN A 658 -6.77 1.88 30.33
C GLN A 658 -5.31 1.70 30.69
N LEU A 659 -5.00 1.70 32.00
CA LEU A 659 -3.68 1.33 32.49
C LEU A 659 -3.74 -0.07 33.10
N SER A 660 -2.74 -0.87 32.77
CA SER A 660 -2.54 -2.22 33.30
C SER A 660 -1.04 -2.53 33.38
N ALA A 661 -0.64 -3.69 33.90
CA ALA A 661 0.76 -4.07 33.93
C ALA A 661 0.99 -5.57 34.03
N TYR A 662 2.20 -5.95 33.62
CA TYR A 662 2.84 -7.23 33.90
C TYR A 662 3.84 -7.04 35.05
N HIS A 663 3.95 -8.01 35.95
CA HIS A 663 4.91 -7.96 37.05
C HIS A 663 5.44 -9.35 37.44
N ASN A 664 6.67 -9.42 37.97
CA ASN A 664 7.30 -10.64 38.48
C ASN A 664 7.18 -11.87 37.55
N ASP A 665 7.42 -11.69 36.25
CA ASP A 665 7.35 -12.74 35.22
C ASP A 665 5.96 -13.36 35.00
N ASP A 666 4.90 -12.75 35.56
CA ASP A 666 3.52 -13.13 35.26
C ASP A 666 3.17 -12.77 33.80
N THR A 667 2.41 -13.64 33.15
CA THR A 667 1.92 -13.47 31.77
C THR A 667 0.56 -12.77 31.74
N THR A 668 -0.04 -12.54 32.90
CA THR A 668 -1.35 -11.94 33.05
C THR A 668 -1.24 -10.41 33.09
N ASP A 669 -1.96 -9.73 32.21
CA ASP A 669 -2.06 -8.28 32.24
C ASP A 669 -3.10 -7.82 33.29
N ILE A 670 -2.65 -7.12 34.34
CA ILE A 670 -3.50 -6.75 35.48
C ILE A 670 -3.97 -5.31 35.34
N HIS A 671 -5.28 -5.11 35.15
CA HIS A 671 -5.89 -3.79 35.04
C HIS A 671 -5.90 -3.03 36.37
N PHE A 672 -5.60 -1.73 36.33
CA PHE A 672 -5.64 -0.84 37.50
C PHE A 672 -7.04 -0.26 37.74
N GLY A 673 -8.07 -1.12 37.73
CA GLY A 673 -9.47 -0.71 37.77
C GLY A 673 -10.01 -0.35 36.39
N GLY A 674 -11.11 0.42 36.36
CA GLY A 674 -11.75 0.85 35.11
C GLY A 674 -11.00 1.98 34.39
N PRO A 675 -11.37 2.25 33.11
CA PRO A 675 -10.69 3.23 32.28
C PRO A 675 -10.75 4.67 32.83
N PHE A 676 -9.80 5.48 32.40
CA PHE A 676 -9.72 6.91 32.63
C PHE A 676 -10.42 7.65 31.47
N ILE A 677 -11.56 8.28 31.76
CA ILE A 677 -12.49 8.82 30.75
C ILE A 677 -12.64 10.35 30.78
N GLY A 678 -11.84 11.05 31.60
CA GLY A 678 -11.96 12.49 31.82
C GLY A 678 -10.62 13.19 31.76
N ASN A 679 -10.65 14.53 31.77
CA ASN A 679 -9.46 15.37 31.84
C ASN A 679 -8.99 15.57 33.28
N GLY A 680 -7.70 15.82 33.46
CA GLY A 680 -7.11 16.18 34.75
C GLY A 680 -6.39 15.02 35.42
N LYS A 681 -6.27 15.11 36.76
CA LYS A 681 -5.60 14.11 37.57
C LYS A 681 -6.60 13.02 37.99
N ASP A 682 -6.25 11.77 37.77
CA ASP A 682 -6.92 10.62 38.38
C ASP A 682 -5.88 9.69 39.04
N SER A 683 -6.29 8.95 40.06
CA SER A 683 -5.44 8.07 40.86
C SER A 683 -6.13 6.73 41.12
N ARG A 684 -5.37 5.65 41.05
CA ARG A 684 -5.82 4.30 41.38
C ARG A 684 -4.92 3.69 42.45
N THR A 685 -5.54 3.15 43.49
CA THR A 685 -4.82 2.38 44.51
C THR A 685 -4.38 1.05 43.91
N LEU A 686 -3.13 0.69 44.14
CA LEU A 686 -2.56 -0.59 43.76
C LEU A 686 -2.37 -1.46 45.02
N ASN A 687 -2.57 -2.76 44.88
CA ASN A 687 -2.31 -3.75 45.93
C ASN A 687 -1.37 -4.85 45.43
N LEU A 688 -0.35 -4.46 44.66
CA LEU A 688 0.68 -5.37 44.17
C LEU A 688 1.82 -5.41 45.19
N LYS A 689 2.14 -6.61 45.68
CA LYS A 689 3.09 -6.85 46.76
C LYS A 689 4.31 -7.56 46.24
N ASN A 690 5.46 -7.31 46.86
CA ASN A 690 6.73 -7.96 46.54
C ASN A 690 7.08 -7.86 45.04
N VAL A 691 6.85 -6.70 44.43
CA VAL A 691 7.15 -6.45 43.01
C VAL A 691 8.64 -6.19 42.83
N THR A 692 9.28 -6.98 41.99
CA THR A 692 10.71 -6.88 41.62
C THR A 692 10.88 -6.43 40.17
N ARG A 693 9.90 -6.74 39.32
CA ARG A 693 9.86 -6.37 37.90
C ARG A 693 8.49 -5.80 37.58
N PHE A 694 8.43 -4.71 36.83
CA PHE A 694 7.18 -4.04 36.49
C PHE A 694 7.22 -3.45 35.07
N MET A 695 6.24 -3.80 34.25
CA MET A 695 6.04 -3.21 32.92
C MET A 695 4.65 -2.60 32.83
N LEU A 696 4.59 -1.28 32.67
CA LEU A 696 3.33 -0.57 32.46
C LEU A 696 2.81 -0.80 31.04
N HIS A 697 1.55 -1.19 30.92
CA HIS A 697 0.79 -1.23 29.68
C HIS A 697 -0.24 -0.09 29.67
N VAL A 698 -0.21 0.69 28.60
CA VAL A 698 -1.13 1.80 28.33
C VAL A 698 -1.95 1.42 27.10
N ASN A 699 -3.26 1.32 27.27
CA ASN A 699 -4.20 1.07 26.18
C ASN A 699 -5.08 2.30 25.95
N TRP A 700 -5.34 2.59 24.69
CA TRP A 700 -6.18 3.67 24.21
C TRP A 700 -7.38 3.07 23.47
N ALA A 701 -8.57 3.61 23.74
CA ALA A 701 -9.77 3.32 22.98
C ALA A 701 -10.58 4.61 22.73
N ALA A 702 -11.22 4.69 21.56
CA ALA A 702 -12.17 5.74 21.21
C ALA A 702 -13.29 5.23 20.31
N THR A 703 -14.42 5.96 20.30
CA THR A 703 -15.59 5.65 19.48
C THR A 703 -15.62 6.34 18.12
N SER A 704 -14.65 7.21 17.83
CA SER A 704 -14.65 8.06 16.63
C SER A 704 -13.25 8.28 16.07
N THR A 705 -13.15 8.28 14.73
CA THR A 705 -11.96 8.65 13.94
C THR A 705 -12.02 10.10 13.45
N ALA A 706 -12.98 10.91 13.91
CA ALA A 706 -13.18 12.28 13.44
C ALA A 706 -11.97 13.19 13.70
N ASP A 707 -11.86 14.26 12.92
CA ASP A 707 -10.84 15.28 13.12
C ASP A 707 -11.01 15.99 14.46
N ARG A 708 -9.97 15.95 15.30
CA ARG A 708 -9.96 16.59 16.62
C ARG A 708 -8.54 16.82 17.11
N VAL A 709 -8.41 17.58 18.21
CA VAL A 709 -7.17 17.61 18.98
C VAL A 709 -7.01 16.22 19.63
N PRO A 710 -5.88 15.52 19.44
CA PRO A 710 -5.71 14.21 20.02
C PRO A 710 -5.71 14.27 21.55
N PRO A 711 -6.42 13.36 22.22
CA PRO A 711 -6.34 13.19 23.66
C PRO A 711 -4.92 12.77 24.05
N THR A 712 -4.45 13.24 25.20
CA THR A 712 -3.05 13.04 25.60
C THR A 712 -2.94 12.60 27.05
N ILE A 713 -1.91 11.82 27.33
CA ILE A 713 -1.37 11.63 28.67
C ILE A 713 -0.16 12.55 28.81
N LYS A 714 -0.24 13.50 29.73
CA LYS A 714 0.83 14.42 30.05
C LYS A 714 1.87 13.81 30.97
N GLU A 715 1.40 13.01 31.93
CA GLU A 715 2.25 12.43 32.95
C GLU A 715 1.62 11.17 33.58
N ILE A 716 2.45 10.18 33.88
CA ILE A 716 2.11 9.04 34.74
C ILE A 716 3.11 8.98 35.91
N ARG A 717 2.62 8.73 37.13
CA ARG A 717 3.44 8.56 38.33
C ARG A 717 3.13 7.24 39.01
N LEU A 718 4.16 6.46 39.30
CA LEU A 718 4.08 5.23 40.08
C LEU A 718 4.63 5.46 41.48
N PHE A 719 3.85 5.09 42.50
CA PHE A 719 4.24 5.18 43.90
C PHE A 719 4.28 3.80 44.56
N GLY A 720 5.18 3.66 45.52
CA GLY A 720 5.26 2.49 46.37
C GLY A 720 6.25 2.66 47.51
N ARG A 721 6.55 1.54 48.16
CA ARG A 721 7.46 1.48 49.31
C ARG A 721 8.18 0.12 49.34
N PRO A 722 9.35 0.01 49.98
CA PRO A 722 9.98 -1.29 50.19
C PRO A 722 8.98 -2.28 50.80
N SER A 723 8.92 -3.49 50.27
CA SER A 723 8.09 -4.55 50.85
C SER A 723 8.61 -4.88 52.24
N ASP A 724 7.67 -5.08 53.18
CA ASP A 724 8.03 -5.54 54.52
C ASP A 724 8.70 -6.91 54.37
N ARG A 725 10.01 -7.00 54.60
CA ARG A 725 10.70 -8.30 54.75
C ARG A 725 10.04 -8.93 55.97
N GLY A 726 9.10 -9.86 55.75
CA GLY A 726 8.51 -10.63 56.83
C GLY A 726 9.64 -11.16 57.71
N ALA A 727 9.62 -10.79 58.98
CA ALA A 727 10.45 -11.44 59.99
C ALA A 727 9.96 -12.88 60.18
#